data_AF-A0A349DTE5-F1
#
_entry.id   AF-A0A349DTE5-F1
#
_cell.length_a   1.000
_cell.length_b   1.000
_cell.length_c   1.000
_cell.angle_alpha   90.00
_cell.angle_beta   90.00
_cell.angle_gamma   90.00
#
_symmetry.space_group_name_H-M   'P 1'
#
loop_
_entity.id
_entity.type
_entity.pdbx_description
1 polymer ?
#
loop_
_entity_poly.entity_id
_entity_poly.type
_entity_poly.pdbx_seq_one_letter_code
_entity_poly.pdbx_strand_id
1 'polypeptide(L)'
;MKIKQTEINLLRAQFAAIQSKEDLVKILTKAKKLLYGEKATKIHLKSLTYYANPAICKSRYTPFHVKKKSGDNRVIHAPVRGLRIVLSSLNFLLQCLHEPHKTATGFVPGKSIVDNARIHTNSNYVYNIDLKDFFHSFNRNKVKMAFMYQPFGLKKSQEPLAFLLASLCTHPIEIDGKTQMILPQGSPTSPTLSNILCIKLDRRLNGLAKRFGAKYTRYADDITFSSSDNIYTQADFQAELQRIIVDDQKLTINAQKTRLQTKYERQQVTGLVVNDKNVNVHRAYVKQIRMWLYYWETYGKIKAERLFQQDYQKSAVNAQKKAPPLQRILEGKLNFLKMVKGKKNNTYRRLKQRFDELASVAGNNDTKPKKPKRKSSKPLPRPQETKGFLSLFNNSKGLKYLTHKFNDITPPDYTEFMALCKEEFDQGQKKYPNVPTALLERIQQYTFASAPEWFTRKGEEKNYHHMGWSEPKFVEWYQKSSLHPASNAKWNQEMILPFKHTIEVRAGYLPAIIDEAITLALGDSRSSFDIQISNDTIKVAEFYTDVDRFQLALYHIFSTIKTHGEANFCYGLTIDFIKEKSGSTHIKKLIITHVDSEATKPANDEGFIKGDLNTIKTLLWGLCNYNIEAKFPDGFQSKTILADKQNLGKSSEEEEKHIKGFTHILKFY
;
A
#
# COMPACT_ATOMS: atom_id res chain seq x y z
N MET A 1 28.56 0.70 -19.72
CA MET A 1 29.77 0.33 -20.45
C MET A 1 30.96 0.89 -19.68
N LYS A 2 31.89 0.05 -19.22
CA LYS A 2 33.11 0.54 -18.57
C LYS A 2 34.08 0.94 -19.69
N ILE A 3 34.05 2.21 -20.08
CA ILE A 3 34.98 2.78 -21.06
C ILE A 3 36.34 2.89 -20.39
N LYS A 4 37.42 2.57 -21.10
CA LYS A 4 38.76 2.70 -20.52
C LYS A 4 39.10 4.18 -20.35
N GLN A 5 39.75 4.54 -19.24
CA GLN A 5 40.15 5.93 -19.00
C GLN A 5 41.03 6.49 -20.13
N THR A 6 41.83 5.62 -20.77
CA THR A 6 42.64 5.95 -21.95
C THR A 6 41.79 6.43 -23.14
N GLU A 7 40.63 5.81 -23.39
CA GLU A 7 39.71 6.21 -24.46
C GLU A 7 39.05 7.56 -24.17
N ILE A 8 38.68 7.80 -22.90
CA ILE A 8 38.14 9.08 -22.44
C ILE A 8 39.16 10.20 -22.64
N ASN A 9 40.41 9.97 -22.20
CA ASN A 9 41.50 10.95 -22.36
C ASN A 9 41.77 11.26 -23.84
N LEU A 10 41.72 10.24 -24.69
CA LEU A 10 41.90 10.41 -26.13
C LEU A 10 40.77 11.23 -26.77
N LEU A 11 39.51 10.99 -26.38
CA LEU A 11 38.39 11.82 -26.84
C LEU A 11 38.50 13.27 -26.36
N ARG A 12 38.95 13.49 -25.12
CA ARG A 12 39.22 14.84 -24.58
C ARG A 12 40.29 15.57 -25.39
N ALA A 13 41.42 14.91 -25.64
CA ALA A 13 42.51 15.48 -26.43
C ALA A 13 42.06 15.81 -27.88
N GLN A 14 41.34 14.89 -28.52
CA GLN A 14 40.81 15.12 -29.87
C GLN A 14 39.80 16.27 -29.92
N PHE A 15 38.92 16.38 -28.92
CA PHE A 15 37.98 17.49 -28.85
C PHE A 15 38.66 18.83 -28.58
N ALA A 16 39.68 18.87 -27.72
CA ALA A 16 40.44 20.09 -27.47
C ALA A 16 41.15 20.61 -28.73
N ALA A 17 41.56 19.72 -29.62
CA ALA A 17 42.22 20.04 -30.90
C ALA A 17 41.25 20.31 -32.06
N ILE A 18 39.92 20.34 -31.83
CA ILE A 18 38.92 20.45 -32.90
C ILE A 18 38.99 21.80 -33.62
N GLN A 19 39.03 21.83 -34.95
CA GLN A 19 39.03 23.10 -35.72
C GLN A 19 37.90 23.18 -36.73
N SER A 20 37.44 22.04 -37.24
CA SER A 20 36.51 21.97 -38.36
C SER A 20 35.29 21.08 -38.10
N LYS A 21 34.31 21.12 -39.00
CA LYS A 21 33.13 20.22 -38.94
C LYS A 21 33.54 18.78 -39.27
N GLU A 22 34.57 18.62 -40.09
CA GLU A 22 35.17 17.35 -40.47
C GLU A 22 35.81 16.67 -39.26
N ASP A 23 36.47 17.43 -38.39
CA ASP A 23 37.02 16.92 -37.14
C ASP A 23 35.92 16.51 -36.17
N LEU A 24 34.82 17.29 -36.09
CA LEU A 24 33.64 16.90 -35.33
C LEU A 24 33.08 15.55 -35.82
N VAL A 25 33.00 15.36 -37.14
CA VAL A 25 32.55 14.10 -37.75
C VAL A 25 33.46 12.93 -37.36
N LYS A 26 34.79 13.11 -37.38
CA LYS A 26 35.75 12.08 -36.97
C LYS A 26 35.54 11.67 -35.51
N ILE A 27 35.44 12.64 -34.60
CA ILE A 27 35.27 12.40 -33.17
C ILE A 27 33.91 11.74 -32.88
N LEU A 28 32.82 12.23 -33.49
CA LEU A 28 31.50 11.64 -33.31
C LEU A 28 31.42 10.22 -33.90
N THR A 29 32.11 9.94 -35.01
CA THR A 29 32.21 8.59 -35.57
C THR A 29 32.92 7.66 -34.60
N LYS A 30 34.00 8.11 -33.96
CA LYS A 30 34.71 7.34 -32.94
C LYS A 30 33.84 7.09 -31.70
N ALA A 31 33.15 8.12 -31.20
CA ALA A 31 32.19 7.98 -30.11
C ALA A 31 31.08 6.98 -30.46
N LYS A 32 30.59 7.01 -31.70
CA LYS A 32 29.59 6.06 -32.21
C LYS A 32 30.12 4.62 -32.20
N LYS A 33 31.36 4.39 -32.66
CA LYS A 33 32.01 3.07 -32.64
C LYS A 33 32.22 2.55 -31.22
N LEU A 34 32.63 3.40 -30.29
CA LEU A 34 32.72 3.02 -28.88
C LEU A 34 31.33 2.65 -28.34
N LEU A 35 30.30 3.44 -28.63
CA LEU A 35 28.95 3.21 -28.10
C LEU A 35 28.23 1.99 -28.69
N TYR A 36 28.39 1.72 -29.99
CA TYR A 36 27.63 0.70 -30.73
C TYR A 36 28.49 -0.46 -31.27
N GLY A 37 29.81 -0.44 -31.06
CA GLY A 37 30.77 -1.41 -31.55
C GLY A 37 31.46 -1.00 -32.86
N GLU A 38 32.59 -1.65 -33.15
CA GLU A 38 33.49 -1.29 -34.27
C GLU A 38 32.85 -1.37 -35.66
N LYS A 39 31.83 -2.22 -35.83
CA LYS A 39 31.06 -2.36 -37.07
C LYS A 39 30.11 -1.17 -37.35
N ALA A 40 30.00 -0.21 -36.43
CA ALA A 40 29.13 0.94 -36.61
C ALA A 40 29.60 1.83 -37.78
N THR A 41 28.65 2.20 -38.65
CA THR A 41 28.93 3.03 -39.84
C THR A 41 29.42 4.43 -39.49
N LYS A 42 30.17 5.05 -40.39
CA LYS A 42 30.63 6.44 -40.25
C LYS A 42 29.46 7.43 -40.17
N ILE A 43 29.63 8.52 -39.41
CA ILE A 43 28.73 9.67 -39.48
C ILE A 43 29.19 10.54 -40.65
N HIS A 44 28.27 11.00 -41.50
CA HIS A 44 28.62 11.86 -42.64
C HIS A 44 28.35 13.33 -42.31
N LEU A 45 29.18 14.23 -42.84
CA LEU A 45 29.01 15.67 -42.64
C LEU A 45 27.64 16.16 -43.14
N LYS A 46 27.20 15.67 -44.31
CA LYS A 46 25.88 15.95 -44.89
C LYS A 46 24.75 15.64 -43.90
N SER A 47 24.88 14.58 -43.11
CA SER A 47 23.88 14.23 -42.10
C SER A 47 23.87 15.23 -40.95
N LEU A 48 25.02 15.72 -40.49
CA LEU A 48 25.10 16.73 -39.43
C LEU A 48 24.48 18.05 -39.89
N THR A 49 24.84 18.53 -41.08
CA THR A 49 24.31 19.81 -41.60
C THR A 49 22.81 19.71 -41.90
N TYR A 50 22.35 18.60 -42.47
CA TYR A 50 20.93 18.32 -42.68
C TYR A 50 20.13 18.38 -41.37
N TYR A 51 20.59 17.69 -40.32
CA TYR A 51 19.88 17.66 -39.04
C TYR A 51 20.07 18.92 -38.18
N ALA A 52 21.08 19.74 -38.43
CA ALA A 52 21.26 20.99 -37.72
C ALA A 52 20.28 22.08 -38.18
N ASN A 53 19.76 21.98 -39.41
CA ASN A 53 18.85 22.97 -39.97
C ASN A 53 17.39 22.47 -39.98
N PRO A 54 16.52 22.93 -39.06
CA PRO A 54 15.11 22.54 -39.04
C PRO A 54 14.30 23.03 -40.25
N ALA A 55 14.78 24.03 -40.99
CA ALA A 55 14.11 24.46 -42.23
C ALA A 55 14.25 23.42 -43.34
N ILE A 56 15.35 22.66 -43.34
CA ILE A 56 15.63 21.60 -44.31
C ILE A 56 15.02 20.27 -43.82
N CYS A 57 15.35 19.86 -42.60
CA CYS A 57 14.77 18.66 -42.00
C CYS A 57 13.57 19.07 -41.14
N LYS A 58 12.37 19.09 -41.73
CA LYS A 58 11.14 19.47 -41.00
C LYS A 58 10.72 18.38 -40.00
N SER A 59 10.87 17.11 -40.36
CA SER A 59 10.50 15.93 -39.55
C SER A 59 11.65 15.39 -38.69
N ARG A 60 12.36 16.27 -37.95
CA ARG A 60 13.47 15.88 -37.05
C ARG A 60 13.02 15.14 -35.81
N TYR A 61 11.83 15.47 -35.32
CA TYR A 61 11.26 14.94 -34.09
C TYR A 61 9.80 14.55 -34.34
N THR A 62 9.36 13.52 -33.63
CA THR A 62 7.97 13.06 -33.61
C THR A 62 7.40 13.32 -32.21
N PRO A 63 6.38 14.17 -32.07
CA PRO A 63 5.71 14.39 -30.80
C PRO A 63 4.85 13.19 -30.44
N PHE A 64 4.83 12.82 -29.16
CA PHE A 64 3.88 11.84 -28.62
C PHE A 64 3.52 12.21 -27.19
N HIS A 65 2.35 11.75 -26.73
CA HIS A 65 1.83 12.09 -25.41
C HIS A 65 2.14 11.00 -24.39
N VAL A 66 2.50 11.41 -23.18
CA VAL A 66 2.62 10.53 -22.00
C VAL A 66 1.78 11.11 -20.87
N LYS A 67 0.98 10.28 -20.21
CA LYS A 67 0.19 10.68 -19.05
C LYS A 67 1.10 11.03 -17.85
N LYS A 68 0.89 12.20 -17.26
CA LYS A 68 1.42 12.59 -15.95
C LYS A 68 0.70 11.82 -14.85
N LYS A 69 1.29 11.81 -13.64
CA LYS A 69 0.61 11.28 -12.45
C LYS A 69 -0.68 12.04 -12.11
N SER A 70 -0.78 13.32 -12.48
CA SER A 70 -2.00 14.12 -12.35
C SER A 70 -3.12 13.72 -13.32
N GLY A 71 -2.80 12.95 -14.37
CA GLY A 71 -3.74 12.63 -15.46
C GLY A 71 -3.57 13.48 -16.72
N ASP A 72 -2.93 14.65 -16.61
CA ASP A 72 -2.66 15.53 -17.76
C ASP A 72 -1.68 14.89 -18.74
N ASN A 73 -1.72 15.35 -19.99
CA ASN A 73 -0.76 14.91 -20.99
C ASN A 73 0.56 15.70 -20.90
N ARG A 74 1.67 15.01 -21.15
CA ARG A 74 3.00 15.60 -21.39
C ARG A 74 3.41 15.25 -22.80
N VAL A 75 3.69 16.26 -23.62
CA VAL A 75 4.24 16.08 -24.96
C VAL A 75 5.73 15.75 -24.84
N ILE A 76 6.17 14.66 -25.44
CA ILE A 76 7.57 14.28 -25.58
C ILE A 76 7.91 14.35 -27.06
N HIS A 77 9.04 14.97 -27.38
CA HIS A 77 9.58 15.06 -28.72
C HIS A 77 10.70 14.03 -28.86
N ALA A 78 10.43 12.90 -29.53
CA ALA A 78 11.45 11.89 -29.82
C ALA A 78 12.15 12.18 -31.17
N PRO A 79 13.50 12.20 -31.22
CA PRO A 79 14.19 12.40 -32.49
C PRO A 79 14.05 11.18 -33.41
N VAL A 80 14.02 11.42 -34.72
CA VAL A 80 14.06 10.35 -35.73
C VAL A 80 15.33 9.52 -35.61
N ARG A 81 15.29 8.27 -36.10
CA ARG A 81 16.35 7.27 -35.90
C ARG A 81 17.75 7.80 -36.22
N GLY A 82 17.93 8.46 -37.36
CA GLY A 82 19.23 9.00 -37.77
C GLY A 82 19.76 10.08 -36.82
N LEU A 83 18.92 11.06 -36.48
CA LEU A 83 19.28 12.11 -35.53
C LEU A 83 19.53 11.54 -34.12
N ARG A 84 18.73 10.56 -33.68
CA ARG A 84 18.91 9.88 -32.40
C ARG A 84 20.29 9.24 -32.27
N ILE A 85 20.81 8.62 -33.32
CA ILE A 85 22.16 8.00 -33.33
C ILE A 85 23.24 9.08 -33.18
N VAL A 86 23.12 10.19 -33.92
CA VAL A 86 24.04 11.33 -33.83
C VAL A 86 24.03 11.92 -32.42
N LEU A 87 22.84 12.22 -31.88
CA LEU A 87 22.69 12.79 -30.55
C LEU A 87 23.12 11.83 -29.44
N SER A 88 22.94 10.52 -29.60
CA SER A 88 23.43 9.53 -28.62
C SER A 88 24.96 9.47 -28.61
N SER A 89 25.58 9.54 -29.79
CA SER A 89 27.04 9.58 -29.94
C SER A 89 27.62 10.89 -29.38
N LEU A 90 26.94 12.01 -29.62
CA LEU A 90 27.28 13.30 -29.02
C LEU A 90 27.10 13.24 -27.51
N ASN A 91 25.99 12.72 -26.98
CA ASN A 91 25.76 12.62 -25.54
C ASN A 91 26.84 11.80 -24.84
N PHE A 92 27.27 10.68 -25.44
CA PHE A 92 28.40 9.90 -24.97
C PHE A 92 29.68 10.75 -24.90
N LEU A 93 29.98 11.50 -25.95
CA LEU A 93 31.11 12.43 -25.97
C LEU A 93 30.98 13.50 -24.88
N LEU A 94 29.80 14.12 -24.69
CA LEU A 94 29.57 15.10 -23.64
C LEU A 94 29.86 14.53 -22.24
N GLN A 95 29.44 13.30 -21.97
CA GLN A 95 29.71 12.62 -20.70
C GLN A 95 31.20 12.29 -20.49
N CYS A 96 31.98 12.17 -21.57
CA CYS A 96 33.44 12.04 -21.47
C CYS A 96 34.11 13.38 -21.18
N LEU A 97 33.60 14.48 -21.77
CA LEU A 97 34.20 15.81 -21.71
C LEU A 97 33.83 16.58 -20.43
N HIS A 98 32.66 16.32 -19.85
CA HIS A 98 32.13 17.06 -18.72
C HIS A 98 31.97 16.21 -17.47
N GLU A 99 32.37 16.77 -16.33
CA GLU A 99 32.07 16.23 -15.01
C GLU A 99 30.95 17.05 -14.34
N PRO A 100 29.79 16.45 -14.05
CA PRO A 100 28.70 17.13 -13.35
C PRO A 100 29.11 17.63 -11.97
N HIS A 101 28.47 18.70 -11.49
CA HIS A 101 28.68 19.16 -10.12
C HIS A 101 28.31 18.06 -9.12
N LYS A 102 29.08 17.93 -8.02
CA LYS A 102 28.92 16.84 -7.03
C LYS A 102 27.55 16.74 -6.38
N THR A 103 26.78 17.83 -6.37
CA THR A 103 25.42 17.89 -5.82
C THR A 103 24.34 17.54 -6.85
N ALA A 104 24.70 17.50 -8.14
CA ALA A 104 23.82 17.02 -9.19
C ALA A 104 23.84 15.49 -9.20
N THR A 105 22.68 14.87 -9.04
CA THR A 105 22.52 13.40 -9.00
C THR A 105 21.62 12.90 -10.12
N GLY A 106 20.75 13.76 -10.67
CA GLY A 106 19.89 13.44 -11.82
C GLY A 106 20.70 13.42 -13.12
N PHE A 107 20.44 12.42 -13.97
CA PHE A 107 21.12 12.22 -15.26
C PHE A 107 22.65 12.03 -15.16
N VAL A 108 23.17 11.70 -13.99
CA VAL A 108 24.60 11.43 -13.78
C VAL A 108 24.83 9.91 -13.84
N PRO A 109 25.72 9.41 -14.71
CA PRO A 109 26.06 7.99 -14.76
C PRO A 109 26.49 7.45 -13.39
N GLY A 110 25.94 6.30 -12.99
CA GLY A 110 26.25 5.66 -11.71
C GLY A 110 25.57 6.29 -10.49
N LYS A 111 24.78 7.35 -10.65
CA LYS A 111 23.92 7.91 -9.59
C LYS A 111 22.47 7.49 -9.81
N SER A 112 21.72 7.48 -8.71
CA SER A 112 20.31 7.08 -8.67
C SER A 112 19.51 8.04 -7.79
N ILE A 113 18.19 7.89 -7.80
CA ILE A 113 17.31 8.58 -6.86
C ILE A 113 17.65 8.27 -5.39
N VAL A 114 18.27 7.11 -5.10
CA VAL A 114 18.70 6.72 -3.75
C VAL A 114 19.89 7.55 -3.31
N ASP A 115 20.85 7.82 -4.20
CA ASP A 115 22.01 8.66 -3.90
C ASP A 115 21.57 10.09 -3.59
N ASN A 116 20.57 10.59 -4.31
CA ASN A 116 19.95 11.89 -4.03
C ASN A 116 19.30 11.91 -2.64
N ALA A 117 18.39 10.96 -2.38
CA ALA A 117 17.61 10.92 -1.15
C ALA A 117 18.48 10.68 0.10
N ARG A 118 19.58 9.92 -0.03
CA ARG A 118 20.45 9.55 1.10
C ARG A 118 21.03 10.76 1.82
N ILE A 119 21.39 11.82 1.10
CA ILE A 119 21.96 13.04 1.68
C ILE A 119 21.01 13.68 2.70
N HIS A 120 19.70 13.55 2.48
CA HIS A 120 18.66 14.23 3.25
C HIS A 120 18.05 13.37 4.36
N THR A 121 18.53 12.14 4.54
CA THR A 121 18.04 11.25 5.61
C THR A 121 18.18 11.86 7.00
N ASN A 122 17.24 11.56 7.89
CA ASN A 122 17.27 11.95 9.30
C ASN A 122 17.42 13.48 9.51
N SER A 123 16.74 14.29 8.68
CA SER A 123 16.72 15.75 8.81
C SER A 123 15.39 16.21 9.41
N ASN A 124 15.39 17.25 10.25
CA ASN A 124 14.14 17.75 10.84
C ASN A 124 13.24 18.42 9.79
N TYR A 125 13.83 19.05 8.79
CA TYR A 125 13.15 19.76 7.72
C TYR A 125 13.72 19.36 6.36
N VAL A 126 12.85 19.06 5.40
CA VAL A 126 13.17 18.81 3.99
C VAL A 126 12.37 19.79 3.13
N TYR A 127 13.06 20.59 2.34
CA TYR A 127 12.45 21.58 1.45
C TYR A 127 12.70 21.18 0.00
N ASN A 128 11.65 20.81 -0.72
CA ASN A 128 11.72 20.43 -2.13
C ASN A 128 11.14 21.53 -3.00
N ILE A 129 11.82 21.79 -4.11
CA ILE A 129 11.48 22.82 -5.09
C ILE A 129 11.50 22.15 -6.47
N ASP A 130 10.45 22.32 -7.26
CA ASP A 130 10.35 21.84 -8.65
C ASP A 130 10.45 23.04 -9.59
N LEU A 131 11.19 22.89 -10.70
CA LEU A 131 11.32 23.94 -11.71
C LEU A 131 10.31 23.72 -12.85
N LYS A 132 9.58 24.77 -13.24
CA LYS A 132 8.62 24.70 -14.35
C LYS A 132 9.34 24.58 -15.68
N ASP A 133 8.84 23.71 -16.55
CA ASP A 133 9.26 23.53 -17.95
C ASP A 133 10.79 23.47 -18.15
N PHE A 134 11.47 22.78 -17.23
CA PHE A 134 12.92 22.83 -17.05
C PHE A 134 13.75 22.74 -18.34
N PHE A 135 13.47 21.76 -19.22
CA PHE A 135 14.19 21.66 -20.50
C PHE A 135 13.88 22.83 -21.43
N HIS A 136 12.64 23.27 -21.48
CA HIS A 136 12.20 24.36 -22.34
C HIS A 136 12.77 25.72 -21.91
N SER A 137 13.19 25.87 -20.65
CA SER A 137 13.89 27.08 -20.14
C SER A 137 15.29 27.30 -20.74
N PHE A 138 15.81 26.33 -21.51
CA PHE A 138 17.13 26.38 -22.14
C PHE A 138 17.03 26.58 -23.66
N ASN A 139 17.12 27.84 -24.09
CA ASN A 139 17.14 28.19 -25.51
C ASN A 139 18.49 27.89 -26.19
N ARG A 140 18.50 27.91 -27.53
CA ARG A 140 19.68 27.63 -28.35
C ARG A 140 20.88 28.52 -28.01
N ASN A 141 20.66 29.77 -27.63
CA ASN A 141 21.74 30.67 -27.25
C ASN A 141 22.40 30.23 -25.94
N LYS A 142 21.64 29.86 -24.91
CA LYS A 142 22.18 29.27 -23.67
C LYS A 142 22.98 28.00 -23.96
N VAL A 143 22.46 27.12 -24.83
CA VAL A 143 23.15 25.89 -25.25
C VAL A 143 24.44 26.20 -26.02
N LYS A 144 24.43 27.19 -26.92
CA LYS A 144 25.65 27.67 -27.61
C LYS A 144 26.70 28.12 -26.59
N MET A 145 26.30 28.97 -25.63
CA MET A 145 27.23 29.46 -24.60
C MET A 145 27.82 28.32 -23.77
N ALA A 146 27.04 27.27 -23.46
CA ALA A 146 27.55 26.08 -22.77
C ALA A 146 28.73 25.43 -23.52
N PHE A 147 28.69 25.40 -24.85
CA PHE A 147 29.78 24.88 -25.69
C PHE A 147 30.96 25.87 -25.84
N MET A 148 30.71 27.17 -25.70
CA MET A 148 31.77 28.19 -25.79
C MET A 148 32.61 28.28 -24.51
N TYR A 149 32.05 27.93 -23.35
CA TYR A 149 32.75 27.98 -22.07
C TYR A 149 33.35 26.62 -21.65
N GLN A 150 34.15 26.64 -20.59
CA GLN A 150 34.74 25.42 -20.02
C GLN A 150 33.63 24.44 -19.59
N PRO A 151 33.79 23.13 -19.83
CA PRO A 151 35.02 22.45 -20.26
C PRO A 151 35.25 22.37 -21.78
N PHE A 152 34.37 22.91 -22.62
CA PHE A 152 34.42 22.73 -24.07
C PHE A 152 35.28 23.77 -24.80
N GLY A 153 35.13 25.04 -24.42
CA GLY A 153 36.02 26.12 -24.86
C GLY A 153 35.95 26.48 -26.35
N LEU A 154 34.87 26.16 -27.07
CA LEU A 154 34.73 26.44 -28.51
C LEU A 154 34.52 27.95 -28.77
N LYS A 155 35.60 28.72 -28.77
CA LYS A 155 35.59 30.20 -28.90
C LYS A 155 36.25 30.66 -30.20
N LYS A 156 36.11 31.96 -30.51
CA LYS A 156 36.76 32.61 -31.67
C LYS A 156 36.41 31.87 -32.97
N SER A 157 37.40 31.39 -33.71
CA SER A 157 37.23 30.64 -34.97
C SER A 157 36.38 29.37 -34.83
N GLN A 158 36.23 28.82 -33.61
CA GLN A 158 35.44 27.62 -33.33
C GLN A 158 33.97 27.91 -32.95
N GLU A 159 33.56 29.17 -32.80
CA GLU A 159 32.17 29.54 -32.48
C GLU A 159 31.14 28.91 -33.44
N PRO A 160 31.38 28.82 -34.77
CA PRO A 160 30.48 28.13 -35.68
C PRO A 160 30.23 26.65 -35.30
N LEU A 161 31.18 25.96 -34.68
CA LEU A 161 30.99 24.60 -34.17
C LEU A 161 30.09 24.59 -32.93
N ALA A 162 30.25 25.54 -32.01
CA ALA A 162 29.34 25.70 -30.88
C ALA A 162 27.89 25.94 -31.34
N PHE A 163 27.71 26.78 -32.36
CA PHE A 163 26.40 27.03 -32.95
C PHE A 163 25.81 25.78 -33.65
N LEU A 164 26.64 25.02 -34.37
CA LEU A 164 26.25 23.76 -34.99
C LEU A 164 25.77 22.75 -33.95
N LEU A 165 26.54 22.56 -32.88
CA LEU A 165 26.20 21.65 -31.77
C LEU A 165 24.90 22.08 -31.07
N ALA A 166 24.73 23.38 -30.80
CA ALA A 166 23.50 23.92 -30.24
C ALA A 166 22.29 23.71 -31.17
N SER A 167 22.47 23.86 -32.48
CA SER A 167 21.42 23.63 -33.47
C SER A 167 21.03 22.15 -33.59
N LEU A 168 21.99 21.23 -33.45
CA LEU A 168 21.70 19.80 -33.37
C LEU A 168 20.91 19.43 -32.10
N CYS A 169 21.25 20.04 -30.97
CA CYS A 169 20.69 19.71 -29.67
C CYS A 169 19.34 20.40 -29.37
N THR A 170 18.97 21.41 -30.14
CA THR A 170 17.71 22.15 -29.97
C THR A 170 16.71 21.87 -31.10
N HIS A 171 15.43 22.07 -30.80
CA HIS A 171 14.31 21.87 -31.71
C HIS A 171 13.33 23.04 -31.60
N PRO A 172 12.73 23.51 -32.72
CA PRO A 172 11.62 24.46 -32.65
C PRO A 172 10.42 23.79 -32.00
N ILE A 173 9.89 24.36 -30.92
CA ILE A 173 8.71 23.90 -30.21
C ILE A 173 7.78 25.09 -30.04
N GLU A 174 6.49 24.89 -30.29
CA GLU A 174 5.46 25.89 -30.07
C GLU A 174 5.08 25.94 -28.59
N ILE A 175 5.21 27.11 -27.98
CA ILE A 175 4.85 27.39 -26.58
C ILE A 175 4.08 28.70 -26.59
N ASP A 176 2.83 28.66 -26.09
CA ASP A 176 1.95 29.83 -26.00
C ASP A 176 1.83 30.60 -27.33
N GLY A 177 1.64 29.86 -28.44
CA GLY A 177 1.52 30.42 -29.79
C GLY A 177 2.82 30.95 -30.39
N LYS A 178 3.97 30.78 -29.72
CA LYS A 178 5.29 31.21 -30.21
C LYS A 178 6.22 30.04 -30.42
N THR A 179 6.84 29.96 -31.59
CA THR A 179 7.87 28.96 -31.87
C THR A 179 9.19 29.37 -31.24
N GLN A 180 9.73 28.53 -30.36
CA GLN A 180 11.00 28.75 -29.68
C GLN A 180 12.00 27.63 -29.96
N MET A 181 13.28 27.99 -30.15
CA MET A 181 14.37 27.03 -30.36
C MET A 181 15.01 26.64 -29.03
N ILE A 182 14.63 25.49 -28.48
CA ILE A 182 14.91 25.08 -27.09
C ILE A 182 15.32 23.61 -26.99
N LEU A 183 15.76 23.15 -25.81
CA LEU A 183 16.03 21.73 -25.57
C LEU A 183 14.73 20.92 -25.58
N PRO A 184 14.58 19.90 -26.44
CA PRO A 184 13.40 19.06 -26.46
C PRO A 184 13.44 18.01 -25.35
N GLN A 185 12.30 17.78 -24.71
CA GLN A 185 12.10 16.61 -23.85
C GLN A 185 12.02 15.34 -24.70
N GLY A 186 12.98 14.43 -24.54
CA GLY A 186 13.08 13.18 -25.33
C GLY A 186 14.37 13.05 -26.15
N SER A 187 15.14 14.12 -26.31
CA SER A 187 16.47 14.06 -26.94
C SER A 187 17.51 13.38 -26.03
N PRO A 188 18.42 12.55 -26.59
CA PRO A 188 19.53 11.96 -25.84
C PRO A 188 20.46 12.96 -25.17
N THR A 189 20.65 14.17 -25.73
CA THR A 189 21.62 15.15 -25.21
C THR A 189 21.04 16.09 -24.15
N SER A 190 19.73 16.36 -24.17
CA SER A 190 19.08 17.30 -23.24
C SER A 190 19.38 17.00 -21.76
N PRO A 191 19.38 15.74 -21.28
CA PRO A 191 19.70 15.41 -19.88
C PRO A 191 21.11 15.81 -19.45
N THR A 192 22.13 15.56 -20.27
CA THR A 192 23.52 15.92 -19.96
C THR A 192 23.73 17.43 -20.09
N LEU A 193 23.13 18.05 -21.11
CA LEU A 193 23.23 19.49 -21.33
C LEU A 193 22.58 20.29 -20.21
N SER A 194 21.46 19.86 -19.65
CA SER A 194 20.84 20.57 -18.54
C SER A 194 21.73 20.57 -17.29
N ASN A 195 22.50 19.51 -17.03
CA ASN A 195 23.51 19.49 -15.97
C ASN A 195 24.68 20.46 -16.24
N ILE A 196 25.17 20.50 -17.48
CA ILE A 196 26.21 21.46 -17.89
C ILE A 196 25.71 22.90 -17.67
N LEU A 197 24.49 23.19 -18.11
CA LEU A 197 23.87 24.51 -17.99
C LEU A 197 23.59 24.92 -16.55
N CYS A 198 23.32 23.95 -15.66
CA CYS A 198 23.05 24.19 -14.25
C CYS A 198 24.30 24.22 -13.35
N ILE A 199 25.53 24.15 -13.88
CA ILE A 199 26.72 24.11 -13.03
C ILE A 199 26.87 25.37 -12.15
N LYS A 200 26.51 26.55 -12.69
CA LYS A 200 26.53 27.82 -11.94
C LYS A 200 25.42 27.85 -10.90
N LEU A 201 24.22 27.39 -11.24
CA LEU A 201 23.11 27.19 -10.31
C LEU A 201 23.53 26.32 -9.13
N ASP A 202 24.09 25.13 -9.41
CA ASP A 202 24.49 24.17 -8.38
C ASP A 202 25.58 24.71 -7.45
N ARG A 203 26.57 25.42 -7.98
CA ARG A 203 27.63 26.06 -7.17
C ARG A 203 27.05 27.06 -6.20
N ARG A 204 26.11 27.91 -6.66
CA ARG A 204 25.51 28.98 -5.87
C ARG A 204 24.53 28.46 -4.84
N LEU A 205 23.64 27.53 -5.21
CA LEU A 205 22.71 26.90 -4.27
C LEU A 205 23.44 26.05 -3.22
N ASN A 206 24.54 25.38 -3.59
CA ASN A 206 25.39 24.70 -2.62
C ASN A 206 26.09 25.70 -1.68
N GLY A 207 26.48 26.89 -2.16
CA GLY A 207 26.97 27.98 -1.32
C GLY A 207 25.92 28.50 -0.34
N LEU A 208 24.70 28.74 -0.83
CA LEU A 208 23.54 29.11 -0.01
C LEU A 208 23.27 28.08 1.07
N ALA A 209 23.23 26.79 0.71
CA ALA A 209 23.02 25.70 1.66
C ALA A 209 24.06 25.72 2.79
N LYS A 210 25.35 25.85 2.43
CA LYS A 210 26.44 25.93 3.41
C LYS A 210 26.31 27.13 4.35
N ARG A 211 25.95 28.31 3.82
CA ARG A 211 25.78 29.53 4.62
C ARG A 211 24.73 29.36 5.73
N PHE A 212 23.68 28.59 5.47
CA PHE A 212 22.59 28.35 6.42
C PHE A 212 22.63 26.95 7.08
N GLY A 213 23.77 26.25 7.02
CA GLY A 213 23.91 24.93 7.66
C GLY A 213 23.04 23.82 7.06
N ALA A 214 22.55 23.98 5.83
CA ALA A 214 21.73 23.01 5.13
C ALA A 214 22.53 22.13 4.15
N LYS A 215 21.92 21.00 3.80
CA LYS A 215 22.39 20.10 2.73
C LYS A 215 21.62 20.41 1.46
N TYR A 216 22.26 20.30 0.31
CA TYR A 216 21.65 20.55 -1.00
C TYR A 216 21.98 19.45 -2.01
N THR A 217 20.97 19.02 -2.76
CA THR A 217 21.14 18.22 -3.97
C THR A 217 20.14 18.63 -5.06
N ARG A 218 20.45 18.27 -6.31
CA ARG A 218 19.56 18.47 -7.46
C ARG A 218 19.43 17.19 -8.27
N TYR A 219 18.20 16.74 -8.48
CA TYR A 219 17.84 15.63 -9.35
C TYR A 219 17.04 16.15 -10.54
N ALA A 220 17.73 16.45 -11.65
CA ALA A 220 17.13 17.13 -12.80
C ALA A 220 16.54 18.50 -12.41
N ASP A 221 15.22 18.64 -12.46
CA ASP A 221 14.40 19.79 -12.10
C ASP A 221 13.99 19.83 -10.61
N ASP A 222 14.12 18.71 -9.89
CA ASP A 222 13.83 18.60 -8.45
C ASP A 222 15.05 19.02 -7.63
N ILE A 223 14.94 20.16 -6.94
CA ILE A 223 15.92 20.68 -6.00
C ILE A 223 15.49 20.30 -4.59
N THR A 224 16.42 19.82 -3.78
CA THR A 224 16.15 19.47 -2.38
C THR A 224 17.16 20.12 -1.45
N PHE A 225 16.64 20.79 -0.43
CA PHE A 225 17.39 21.19 0.76
C PHE A 225 16.95 20.36 1.97
N SER A 226 17.86 20.11 2.91
CA SER A 226 17.45 19.61 4.23
C SER A 226 18.32 20.17 5.35
N SER A 227 17.72 20.38 6.53
CA SER A 227 18.38 20.96 7.70
C SER A 227 17.76 20.45 9.00
N SER A 228 18.50 20.60 10.11
CA SER A 228 17.99 20.42 11.47
C SER A 228 17.10 21.59 11.91
N ASP A 229 17.34 22.78 11.37
CA ASP A 229 16.63 24.01 11.72
C ASP A 229 15.69 24.44 10.59
N ASN A 230 14.63 25.16 10.94
CA ASN A 230 13.68 25.68 9.95
C ASN A 230 14.20 26.97 9.29
N ILE A 231 15.30 26.87 8.56
CA ILE A 231 15.90 28.01 7.85
C ILE A 231 15.04 28.51 6.67
N TYR A 232 14.09 27.70 6.21
CA TYR A 232 13.33 27.94 4.97
C TYR A 232 12.26 29.01 5.16
N THR A 233 11.92 29.39 6.38
CA THR A 233 11.03 30.52 6.65
C THR A 233 11.78 31.84 6.81
N GLN A 234 13.12 31.82 6.78
CA GLN A 234 13.94 33.03 6.91
C GLN A 234 13.92 33.83 5.60
N ALA A 235 13.68 35.14 5.71
CA ALA A 235 13.60 36.06 4.57
C ALA A 235 14.87 36.05 3.72
N ASP A 236 16.04 36.10 4.37
CA ASP A 236 17.35 36.08 3.68
C ASP A 236 17.57 34.84 2.83
N PHE A 237 17.15 33.66 3.33
CA PHE A 237 17.27 32.41 2.58
C PHE A 237 16.38 32.44 1.34
N GLN A 238 15.11 32.84 1.50
CA GLN A 238 14.15 32.88 0.40
C GLN A 238 14.52 33.95 -0.65
N ALA A 239 14.97 35.12 -0.22
CA ALA A 239 15.41 36.19 -1.11
C ALA A 239 16.61 35.74 -1.95
N GLU A 240 17.64 35.15 -1.32
CA GLU A 240 18.83 34.68 -2.03
C GLU A 240 18.53 33.47 -2.93
N LEU A 241 17.67 32.55 -2.49
CA LEU A 241 17.19 31.43 -3.31
C LEU A 241 16.48 31.93 -4.58
N GLN A 242 15.54 32.87 -4.42
CA GLN A 242 14.79 33.47 -5.51
C GLN A 242 15.72 34.18 -6.48
N ARG A 243 16.65 35.00 -5.97
CA ARG A 243 17.65 35.70 -6.78
C ARG A 243 18.50 34.74 -7.60
N ILE A 244 19.01 33.67 -6.97
CA ILE A 244 19.83 32.66 -7.65
C ILE A 244 19.04 31.94 -8.76
N ILE A 245 17.81 31.50 -8.50
CA ILE A 245 17.04 30.69 -9.46
C ILE A 245 16.42 31.57 -10.56
N VAL A 246 15.72 32.62 -10.16
CA VAL A 246 14.91 33.45 -11.05
C VAL A 246 15.75 34.51 -11.72
N ASP A 247 16.43 35.37 -10.96
CA ASP A 247 17.10 36.54 -11.54
C ASP A 247 18.37 36.15 -12.28
N ASP A 248 19.17 35.26 -11.69
CA ASP A 248 20.48 34.91 -12.20
C ASP A 248 20.49 33.77 -13.21
N GLN A 249 19.59 32.79 -13.08
CA GLN A 249 19.54 31.63 -13.97
C GLN A 249 18.35 31.67 -14.94
N LYS A 250 17.42 32.61 -14.74
CA LYS A 250 16.20 32.77 -15.56
C LYS A 250 15.43 31.46 -15.64
N LEU A 251 15.24 30.82 -14.48
CA LEU A 251 14.44 29.61 -14.27
C LEU A 251 13.23 29.94 -13.39
N THR A 252 12.15 29.19 -13.54
CA THR A 252 10.89 29.48 -12.85
C THR A 252 10.59 28.42 -11.81
N ILE A 253 10.34 28.84 -10.57
CA ILE A 253 9.93 27.95 -9.48
C ILE A 253 8.46 27.55 -9.64
N ASN A 254 8.16 26.28 -9.40
CA ASN A 254 6.81 25.77 -9.35
C ASN A 254 6.25 25.84 -7.92
N ALA A 255 5.60 26.94 -7.59
CA ALA A 255 5.03 27.17 -6.25
C ALA A 255 4.10 26.03 -5.80
N GLN A 256 3.23 25.51 -6.69
CA GLN A 256 2.29 24.42 -6.37
C GLN A 256 2.94 23.09 -6.00
N LYS A 257 4.20 22.88 -6.40
CA LYS A 257 4.97 21.66 -6.10
C LYS A 257 6.11 21.90 -5.12
N THR A 258 6.30 23.15 -4.70
CA THR A 258 7.26 23.52 -3.67
C THR A 258 6.67 23.13 -2.32
N ARG A 259 7.45 22.41 -1.51
CA ARG A 259 6.94 21.82 -0.27
C ARG A 259 8.02 21.84 0.80
N LEU A 260 7.64 22.29 1.99
CA LEU A 260 8.41 22.15 3.22
C LEU A 260 7.82 21.00 4.02
N GLN A 261 8.65 20.04 4.42
CA GLN A 261 8.22 18.83 5.11
C GLN A 261 8.97 18.67 6.44
N THR A 262 8.24 18.52 7.53
CA THR A 262 8.78 18.36 8.88
C THR A 262 9.02 16.89 9.23
N LYS A 263 9.77 16.61 10.30
CA LYS A 263 10.03 15.23 10.77
C LYS A 263 8.78 14.48 11.23
N TYR A 264 7.74 15.22 11.64
CA TYR A 264 6.49 14.65 12.18
C TYR A 264 5.54 14.18 11.08
N GLU A 265 5.79 14.59 9.84
CA GLU A 265 5.11 14.09 8.65
C GLU A 265 6.06 13.26 7.79
N ARG A 266 5.53 12.63 6.74
CA ARG A 266 6.34 11.83 5.83
C ARG A 266 7.16 12.71 4.91
N GLN A 267 8.46 12.76 5.14
CA GLN A 267 9.42 13.44 4.29
C GLN A 267 9.77 12.59 3.07
N GLN A 268 9.83 13.22 1.89
CA GLN A 268 10.06 12.57 0.60
C GLN A 268 11.02 13.34 -0.29
N VAL A 269 12.06 12.64 -0.73
CA VAL A 269 13.00 13.12 -1.75
C VAL A 269 12.94 12.17 -2.93
N THR A 270 12.70 12.69 -4.14
CA THR A 270 12.58 11.91 -5.39
C THR A 270 11.65 10.70 -5.29
N GLY A 271 10.60 10.80 -4.45
CA GLY A 271 9.61 9.75 -4.20
C GLY A 271 10.01 8.66 -3.20
N LEU A 272 11.15 8.82 -2.52
CA LEU A 272 11.64 7.95 -1.44
C LEU A 272 11.47 8.62 -0.08
N VAL A 273 11.16 7.84 0.94
CA VAL A 273 10.99 8.31 2.32
C VAL A 273 12.35 8.48 2.99
N VAL A 274 12.55 9.61 3.67
CA VAL A 274 13.86 9.99 4.25
C VAL A 274 13.81 10.36 5.75
N ASN A 275 12.68 10.17 6.42
CA ASN A 275 12.52 10.48 7.85
C ASN A 275 13.60 9.85 8.75
N ASP A 276 13.96 8.59 8.47
CA ASP A 276 14.89 7.83 9.28
C ASP A 276 16.32 7.86 8.72
N LYS A 277 17.26 7.27 9.46
CA LYS A 277 18.67 7.08 9.06
C LYS A 277 18.86 6.42 7.68
N ASN A 278 17.89 5.64 7.21
CA ASN A 278 17.99 4.92 5.94
C ASN A 278 16.88 5.35 4.97
N VAL A 279 17.25 5.47 3.69
CA VAL A 279 16.27 5.70 2.62
C VAL A 279 15.30 4.52 2.52
N ASN A 280 14.01 4.83 2.38
CA ASN A 280 12.96 3.82 2.36
C ASN A 280 11.97 4.05 1.22
N VAL A 281 11.24 3.00 0.86
CA VAL A 281 10.09 3.13 -0.06
C VAL A 281 8.83 3.45 0.72
N HIS A 282 7.80 3.94 0.03
CA HIS A 282 6.50 4.10 0.65
C HIS A 282 5.93 2.76 1.18
N ARG A 283 5.24 2.76 2.33
CA ARG A 283 4.64 1.55 2.91
C ARG A 283 3.71 0.81 1.93
N ALA A 284 2.96 1.55 1.12
CA ALA A 284 2.06 0.98 0.12
C ALA A 284 2.81 0.21 -0.98
N TYR A 285 4.06 0.59 -1.29
CA TYR A 285 4.88 -0.11 -2.28
C TYR A 285 5.17 -1.55 -1.83
N VAL A 286 5.54 -1.73 -0.55
CA VAL A 286 5.79 -3.04 0.05
C VAL A 286 4.49 -3.83 0.19
N LYS A 287 3.39 -3.16 0.58
CA LYS A 287 2.05 -3.79 0.68
C LYS A 287 1.60 -4.35 -0.68
N GLN A 288 1.82 -3.61 -1.77
CA GLN A 288 1.48 -4.06 -3.12
C GLN A 288 2.29 -5.29 -3.55
N ILE A 289 3.61 -5.33 -3.29
CA ILE A 289 4.43 -6.52 -3.57
C ILE A 289 3.91 -7.72 -2.77
N ARG A 290 3.63 -7.53 -1.47
CA ARG A 290 3.09 -8.60 -0.61
C ARG A 290 1.77 -9.14 -1.11
N MET A 291 0.87 -8.26 -1.55
CA MET A 291 -0.44 -8.61 -2.08
C MET A 291 -0.33 -9.44 -3.37
N TRP A 292 0.49 -9.01 -4.32
CA TRP A 292 0.64 -9.75 -5.58
C TRP A 292 1.38 -11.09 -5.42
N LEU A 293 2.39 -11.16 -4.54
CA LEU A 293 2.98 -12.45 -4.15
C LEU A 293 1.93 -13.35 -3.49
N TYR A 294 1.11 -12.80 -2.60
CA TYR A 294 0.01 -13.54 -1.97
C TYR A 294 -1.00 -14.07 -2.99
N TYR A 295 -1.38 -13.28 -4.00
CA TYR A 295 -2.27 -13.75 -5.07
C TYR A 295 -1.66 -14.94 -5.81
N TRP A 296 -0.38 -14.89 -6.14
CA TRP A 296 0.30 -15.98 -6.82
C TRP A 296 0.41 -17.22 -5.93
N GLU A 297 0.80 -17.06 -4.67
CA GLU A 297 0.86 -18.16 -3.68
C GLU A 297 -0.49 -18.83 -3.44
N THR A 298 -1.57 -18.05 -3.41
CA THR A 298 -2.89 -18.51 -2.98
C THR A 298 -3.69 -19.06 -4.15
N TYR A 299 -3.66 -18.39 -5.30
CA TYR A 299 -4.54 -18.67 -6.43
C TYR A 299 -3.81 -19.27 -7.64
N GLY A 300 -2.48 -19.41 -7.58
CA GLY A 300 -1.67 -19.83 -8.70
C GLY A 300 -1.45 -18.72 -9.74
N LYS A 301 -0.52 -18.96 -10.67
CA LYS A 301 -0.02 -17.94 -11.61
C LYS A 301 -1.12 -17.33 -12.47
N ILE A 302 -2.01 -18.15 -13.04
CA ILE A 302 -3.05 -17.71 -13.99
C ILE A 302 -4.02 -16.72 -13.34
N LYS A 303 -4.58 -17.07 -12.17
CA LYS A 303 -5.54 -16.20 -11.48
C LYS A 303 -4.86 -14.96 -10.89
N ALA A 304 -3.62 -15.10 -10.40
CA ALA A 304 -2.85 -13.95 -9.94
C ALA A 304 -2.55 -12.95 -11.06
N GLU A 305 -2.23 -13.44 -12.26
CA GLU A 305 -2.01 -12.62 -13.45
C GLU A 305 -3.29 -11.82 -13.81
N ARG A 306 -4.46 -12.46 -13.77
CA ARG A 306 -5.75 -11.79 -14.02
C ARG A 306 -6.06 -10.69 -12.99
N LEU A 307 -5.87 -10.98 -11.70
CA LEU A 307 -6.07 -10.00 -10.63
C LEU A 307 -5.07 -8.83 -10.74
N PHE A 308 -3.82 -9.15 -11.07
CA PHE A 308 -2.79 -8.15 -11.33
C PHE A 308 -3.16 -7.24 -12.52
N GLN A 309 -3.68 -7.79 -13.62
CA GLN A 309 -4.11 -7.00 -14.78
C GLN A 309 -5.15 -5.95 -14.41
N GLN A 310 -6.18 -6.34 -13.64
CA GLN A 310 -7.20 -5.42 -13.15
C GLN A 310 -6.59 -4.32 -12.27
N ASP A 311 -5.71 -4.67 -11.33
CA ASP A 311 -5.04 -3.69 -10.48
C ASP A 311 -4.09 -2.76 -11.27
N TYR A 312 -3.41 -3.29 -12.28
CA TYR A 312 -2.45 -2.53 -13.09
C TYR A 312 -3.15 -1.44 -13.91
N GLN A 313 -4.36 -1.71 -14.41
CA GLN A 313 -5.15 -0.81 -15.23
C GLN A 313 -5.86 0.29 -14.44
N LYS A 314 -6.02 0.17 -13.11
CA LYS A 314 -6.61 1.23 -12.25
C LYS A 314 -5.82 2.55 -12.26
N SER A 315 -4.53 2.51 -12.58
CA SER A 315 -3.71 3.73 -12.65
C SER A 315 -3.96 4.47 -13.97
N ALA A 316 -4.24 5.77 -13.93
CA ALA A 316 -4.43 6.61 -15.12
C ALA A 316 -3.26 6.52 -16.12
N VAL A 317 -2.04 6.30 -15.65
CA VAL A 317 -0.83 6.11 -16.48
C VAL A 317 -0.84 4.79 -17.28
N ASN A 318 -1.62 3.82 -16.82
CA ASN A 318 -1.64 2.43 -17.29
C ASN A 318 -2.99 1.98 -17.85
N ALA A 319 -4.05 2.78 -17.73
CA ALA A 319 -5.42 2.42 -18.12
C ALA A 319 -5.52 1.83 -19.54
N GLN A 320 -4.73 2.35 -20.48
CA GLN A 320 -4.73 1.92 -21.89
C GLN A 320 -3.58 0.98 -22.25
N LYS A 321 -2.75 0.56 -21.29
CA LYS A 321 -1.58 -0.29 -21.55
C LYS A 321 -1.90 -1.76 -21.29
N LYS A 322 -1.50 -2.63 -22.23
CA LYS A 322 -1.44 -4.07 -21.98
C LYS A 322 -0.49 -4.33 -20.80
N ALA A 323 -1.00 -4.98 -19.75
CA ALA A 323 -0.18 -5.27 -18.59
C ALA A 323 0.93 -6.27 -18.96
N PRO A 324 2.20 -6.00 -18.60
CA PRO A 324 3.28 -6.96 -18.77
C PRO A 324 3.13 -8.12 -17.76
N PRO A 325 3.81 -9.26 -17.96
CA PRO A 325 3.69 -10.41 -17.06
C PRO A 325 3.96 -10.06 -15.60
N LEU A 326 3.11 -10.53 -14.69
CA LEU A 326 3.20 -10.29 -13.24
C LEU A 326 4.59 -10.60 -12.70
N GLN A 327 5.19 -11.71 -13.15
CA GLN A 327 6.53 -12.14 -12.76
C GLN A 327 7.58 -11.06 -13.04
N ARG A 328 7.58 -10.47 -14.24
CA ARG A 328 8.53 -9.41 -14.62
C ARG A 328 8.32 -8.14 -13.77
N ILE A 329 7.06 -7.85 -13.44
CA ILE A 329 6.73 -6.69 -12.60
C ILE A 329 7.18 -6.89 -11.15
N LEU A 330 6.92 -8.06 -10.57
CA LEU A 330 7.39 -8.42 -9.23
C LEU A 330 8.91 -8.39 -9.16
N GLU A 331 9.59 -8.97 -10.15
CA GLU A 331 11.05 -8.94 -10.24
C GLU A 331 11.59 -7.51 -10.29
N GLY A 332 11.04 -6.66 -11.18
CA GLY A 332 11.42 -5.26 -11.27
C GLY A 332 11.19 -4.49 -9.97
N LYS A 333 10.06 -4.73 -9.30
CA LYS A 333 9.77 -4.11 -8.01
C LYS A 333 10.70 -4.58 -6.89
N LEU A 334 11.06 -5.86 -6.88
CA LEU A 334 12.02 -6.41 -5.92
C LEU A 334 13.43 -5.88 -6.16
N ASN A 335 13.84 -5.73 -7.43
CA ASN A 335 15.12 -5.11 -7.79
C ASN A 335 15.18 -3.63 -7.37
N PHE A 336 14.08 -2.90 -7.53
CA PHE A 336 13.98 -1.54 -7.01
C PHE A 336 14.02 -1.51 -5.47
N LEU A 337 13.30 -2.42 -4.80
CA LEU A 337 13.35 -2.53 -3.34
C LEU A 337 14.75 -2.85 -2.82
N LYS A 338 15.49 -3.72 -3.52
CA LYS A 338 16.91 -4.03 -3.26
C LYS A 338 17.79 -2.79 -3.41
N MET A 339 17.57 -1.99 -4.46
CA MET A 339 18.31 -0.76 -4.69
C MET A 339 18.10 0.25 -3.56
N VAL A 340 16.85 0.40 -3.08
CA VAL A 340 16.50 1.38 -2.03
C VAL A 340 16.92 0.91 -0.63
N LYS A 341 16.50 -0.29 -0.22
CA LYS A 341 16.70 -0.79 1.16
C LYS A 341 18.01 -1.57 1.34
N GLY A 342 18.65 -1.98 0.25
CA GLY A 342 19.87 -2.80 0.24
C GLY A 342 19.61 -4.32 0.22
N LYS A 343 20.57 -5.07 -0.35
CA LYS A 343 20.52 -6.55 -0.48
C LYS A 343 20.44 -7.28 0.86
N LYS A 344 20.96 -6.69 1.94
CA LYS A 344 20.97 -7.29 3.28
C LYS A 344 19.68 -7.04 4.08
N ASN A 345 18.77 -6.20 3.58
CA ASN A 345 17.55 -5.84 4.32
C ASN A 345 16.58 -7.02 4.46
N ASN A 346 16.07 -7.25 5.68
CA ASN A 346 15.17 -8.36 6.00
C ASN A 346 13.87 -8.35 5.18
N THR A 347 13.26 -7.17 4.96
CA THR A 347 12.03 -7.07 4.16
C THR A 347 12.27 -7.47 2.71
N TYR A 348 13.39 -7.02 2.11
CA TYR A 348 13.76 -7.43 0.76
C TYR A 348 14.03 -8.94 0.69
N ARG A 349 14.87 -9.47 1.59
CA ARG A 349 15.22 -10.91 1.62
C ARG A 349 13.99 -11.81 1.70
N ARG A 350 13.07 -11.52 2.63
CA ARG A 350 11.82 -12.30 2.80
C ARG A 350 10.94 -12.27 1.56
N LEU A 351 10.78 -11.12 0.92
CA LEU A 351 9.93 -11.00 -0.28
C LEU A 351 10.61 -11.60 -1.52
N LYS A 352 11.93 -11.49 -1.63
CA LYS A 352 12.69 -12.09 -2.72
C LYS A 352 12.68 -13.61 -2.62
N GLN A 353 12.84 -14.16 -1.42
CA GLN A 353 12.72 -15.60 -1.18
C GLN A 353 11.36 -16.13 -1.64
N ARG A 354 10.26 -15.51 -1.21
CA ARG A 354 8.89 -15.87 -1.65
C ARG A 354 8.76 -15.84 -3.17
N PHE A 355 9.31 -14.81 -3.82
CA PHE A 355 9.30 -14.71 -5.28
C PHE A 355 10.11 -15.82 -5.96
N ASP A 356 11.30 -16.15 -5.44
CA ASP A 356 12.17 -17.19 -6.02
C ASP A 356 11.55 -18.58 -5.90
N GLU A 357 10.91 -18.88 -4.78
CA GLU A 357 10.12 -20.11 -4.59
C GLU A 357 9.01 -20.24 -5.65
N LEU A 358 8.28 -19.16 -5.95
CA LEU A 358 7.23 -19.18 -6.99
C LEU A 358 7.79 -19.25 -8.41
N ALA A 359 8.88 -18.53 -8.67
CA ALA A 359 9.48 -18.45 -10.00
C ALA A 359 10.20 -19.75 -10.41
N SER A 360 10.78 -20.47 -9.45
CA SER A 360 11.46 -21.76 -9.70
C SER A 360 10.50 -22.89 -10.08
N VAL A 361 9.26 -22.87 -9.59
CA VAL A 361 8.24 -23.90 -9.90
C VAL A 361 7.68 -23.73 -11.33
N ALA A 362 7.84 -22.57 -11.97
CA ALA A 362 7.24 -22.26 -13.26
C ALA A 362 7.92 -22.91 -14.49
N GLY A 363 8.91 -23.80 -14.29
CA GLY A 363 9.66 -24.47 -15.35
C GLY A 363 9.13 -25.85 -15.77
N ASN A 364 8.23 -26.49 -15.00
CA ASN A 364 7.69 -27.83 -15.30
C ASN A 364 6.18 -27.87 -15.00
N ASN A 365 5.37 -27.95 -16.06
CA ASN A 365 3.92 -28.23 -16.10
C ASN A 365 2.99 -27.43 -15.16
N ASP A 366 1.83 -27.03 -15.70
CA ASP A 366 0.69 -26.42 -14.98
C ASP A 366 0.10 -27.38 -13.91
N THR A 367 0.88 -27.59 -12.85
CA THR A 367 0.47 -28.25 -11.64
C THR A 367 0.52 -27.22 -10.53
N LYS A 368 -0.62 -27.08 -9.82
CA LYS A 368 -0.73 -26.26 -8.60
C LYS A 368 0.56 -26.45 -7.79
N PRO A 369 1.33 -25.39 -7.47
CA PRO A 369 2.45 -25.53 -6.55
C PRO A 369 1.90 -26.11 -5.25
N LYS A 370 2.23 -27.36 -4.95
CA LYS A 370 1.97 -27.95 -3.64
C LYS A 370 2.76 -27.09 -2.66
N LYS A 371 2.05 -26.43 -1.74
CA LYS A 371 2.65 -25.71 -0.62
C LYS A 371 3.81 -26.54 -0.06
N PRO A 372 4.98 -25.95 0.25
CA PRO A 372 5.85 -26.58 1.23
C PRO A 372 4.99 -26.78 2.49
N LYS A 373 4.75 -28.04 2.84
CA LYS A 373 4.05 -28.42 4.05
C LYS A 373 4.86 -27.90 5.23
N ARG A 374 4.61 -26.67 5.66
CA ARG A 374 4.66 -26.39 7.09
C ARG A 374 3.55 -27.23 7.70
N LYS A 375 3.93 -28.30 8.39
CA LYS A 375 3.07 -28.98 9.36
C LYS A 375 2.70 -27.97 10.43
N SER A 376 1.69 -27.16 10.15
CA SER A 376 0.81 -26.62 11.17
C SER A 376 -0.58 -26.92 10.62
N SER A 377 -1.20 -27.99 11.11
CA SER A 377 -2.65 -28.16 11.00
C SER A 377 -3.29 -26.80 11.28
N LYS A 378 -4.10 -26.27 10.36
CA LYS A 378 -4.89 -25.07 10.69
C LYS A 378 -5.65 -25.40 11.98
N PRO A 379 -5.59 -24.54 13.02
CA PRO A 379 -6.33 -24.80 14.24
C PRO A 379 -7.81 -24.99 13.91
N LEU A 380 -8.44 -25.97 14.56
CA LEU A 380 -9.88 -26.17 14.48
C LEU A 380 -10.58 -25.02 15.24
N PRO A 381 -11.78 -24.58 14.82
CA PRO A 381 -12.50 -23.44 15.41
C PRO A 381 -12.97 -23.63 16.87
N ARG A 382 -12.49 -24.64 17.60
CA ARG A 382 -12.84 -25.10 18.97
C ARG A 382 -13.66 -24.10 19.82
N PRO A 383 -14.98 -23.99 19.61
CA PRO A 383 -15.81 -22.97 20.27
C PRO A 383 -15.95 -23.17 21.79
N GLN A 384 -15.80 -24.40 22.26
CA GLN A 384 -15.74 -24.72 23.68
C GLN A 384 -14.54 -24.08 24.40
N GLU A 385 -13.43 -23.83 23.70
CA GLU A 385 -12.29 -23.10 24.29
C GLU A 385 -12.63 -21.62 24.50
N THR A 386 -13.31 -20.99 23.53
CA THR A 386 -13.82 -19.61 23.67
C THR A 386 -14.79 -19.50 24.84
N LYS A 387 -15.76 -20.40 24.93
CA LYS A 387 -16.67 -20.47 26.08
C LYS A 387 -15.92 -20.69 27.40
N GLY A 388 -14.93 -21.58 27.40
CA GLY A 388 -14.10 -21.87 28.57
C GLY A 388 -13.35 -20.63 29.04
N PHE A 389 -12.72 -19.90 28.13
CA PHE A 389 -12.02 -18.66 28.42
C PHE A 389 -12.97 -17.58 28.95
N LEU A 390 -14.09 -17.33 28.27
CA LEU A 390 -15.06 -16.32 28.67
C LEU A 390 -15.73 -16.63 30.02
N SER A 391 -15.89 -17.91 30.38
CA SER A 391 -16.40 -18.30 31.69
C SER A 391 -15.51 -17.88 32.86
N LEU A 392 -14.23 -17.53 32.62
CA LEU A 392 -13.36 -16.97 33.64
C LEU A 392 -13.90 -15.63 34.16
N PHE A 393 -14.62 -14.85 33.35
CA PHE A 393 -15.28 -13.60 33.77
C PHE A 393 -16.47 -13.81 34.72
N ASN A 394 -16.77 -15.07 35.08
CA ASN A 394 -17.77 -15.40 36.08
C ASN A 394 -17.18 -16.24 37.23
N ASN A 395 -16.21 -17.10 36.93
CA ASN A 395 -15.76 -18.16 37.84
C ASN A 395 -14.37 -17.93 38.46
N SER A 396 -13.58 -16.98 37.94
CA SER A 396 -12.22 -16.70 38.42
C SER A 396 -12.18 -15.72 39.60
N LYS A 397 -11.03 -15.54 40.24
CA LYS A 397 -10.87 -14.63 41.37
C LYS A 397 -10.50 -13.21 40.94
N GLY A 398 -9.86 -13.04 39.78
CA GLY A 398 -9.51 -11.75 39.19
C GLY A 398 -10.48 -11.32 38.10
N LEU A 399 -10.50 -12.02 36.96
CA LEU A 399 -11.25 -11.62 35.77
C LEU A 399 -12.76 -11.49 36.00
N LYS A 400 -13.30 -12.23 36.97
CA LYS A 400 -14.70 -12.09 37.40
C LYS A 400 -15.05 -10.65 37.76
N TYR A 401 -14.21 -10.01 38.56
CA TYR A 401 -14.46 -8.67 39.07
C TYR A 401 -14.10 -7.57 38.06
N LEU A 402 -13.67 -7.92 36.86
CA LEU A 402 -13.65 -6.96 35.75
C LEU A 402 -15.06 -6.64 35.24
N THR A 403 -16.07 -7.46 35.57
CA THR A 403 -17.46 -7.30 35.09
C THR A 403 -18.54 -7.54 36.16
N HIS A 404 -18.16 -7.91 37.39
CA HIS A 404 -19.05 -8.19 38.52
C HIS A 404 -18.59 -7.44 39.76
N LYS A 405 -19.53 -7.04 40.62
CA LYS A 405 -19.22 -6.39 41.89
C LYS A 405 -18.36 -7.29 42.78
N PHE A 406 -17.49 -6.68 43.59
CA PHE A 406 -16.75 -7.38 44.64
C PHE A 406 -17.72 -8.03 45.64
N ASN A 407 -17.34 -9.19 46.18
CA ASN A 407 -18.12 -9.86 47.21
C ASN A 407 -18.02 -9.13 48.56
N ASP A 408 -16.87 -8.52 48.85
CA ASP A 408 -16.61 -7.74 50.06
C ASP A 408 -16.86 -6.25 49.83
N ILE A 409 -17.13 -5.51 50.92
CA ILE A 409 -17.42 -4.07 50.88
C ILE A 409 -16.16 -3.26 50.54
N THR A 410 -14.97 -3.77 50.90
CA THR A 410 -13.69 -3.10 50.65
C THR A 410 -13.08 -3.57 49.32
N PRO A 411 -12.82 -2.68 48.35
CA PRO A 411 -12.13 -3.04 47.13
C PRO A 411 -10.71 -3.56 47.41
N PRO A 412 -10.21 -4.54 46.61
CA PRO A 412 -8.83 -4.99 46.71
C PRO A 412 -7.85 -3.87 46.35
N ASP A 413 -6.59 -4.00 46.81
CA ASP A 413 -5.51 -3.14 46.33
C ASP A 413 -5.43 -3.21 44.79
N TYR A 414 -5.33 -2.04 44.15
CA TYR A 414 -5.38 -1.96 42.69
C TYR A 414 -4.22 -2.70 42.02
N THR A 415 -3.01 -2.58 42.56
CA THR A 415 -1.82 -3.20 41.97
C THR A 415 -1.87 -4.72 42.10
N GLU A 416 -2.26 -5.23 43.27
CA GLU A 416 -2.45 -6.67 43.49
C GLU A 416 -3.58 -7.23 42.62
N PHE A 417 -4.71 -6.52 42.54
CA PHE A 417 -5.85 -6.92 41.73
C PHE A 417 -5.50 -7.01 40.24
N MET A 418 -4.81 -6.00 39.71
CA MET A 418 -4.40 -5.99 38.30
C MET A 418 -3.34 -7.05 37.99
N ALA A 419 -2.45 -7.35 38.93
CA ALA A 419 -1.50 -8.46 38.80
C ALA A 419 -2.22 -9.81 38.72
N LEU A 420 -3.20 -10.04 39.60
CA LEU A 420 -4.04 -11.25 39.57
C LEU A 420 -4.81 -11.37 38.25
N CYS A 421 -5.43 -10.30 37.77
CA CYS A 421 -6.12 -10.27 36.48
C CYS A 421 -5.17 -10.63 35.33
N LYS A 422 -3.94 -10.11 35.35
CA LYS A 422 -2.94 -10.38 34.32
C LYS A 422 -2.51 -11.84 34.34
N GLU A 423 -2.28 -12.40 35.52
CA GLU A 423 -1.94 -13.81 35.68
C GLU A 423 -3.05 -14.72 35.15
N GLU A 424 -4.29 -14.52 35.59
CA GLU A 424 -5.44 -15.33 35.16
C GLU A 424 -5.70 -15.21 33.64
N PHE A 425 -5.52 -14.02 33.07
CA PHE A 425 -5.62 -13.81 31.63
C PHE A 425 -4.56 -14.61 30.86
N ASP A 426 -3.29 -14.53 31.29
CA ASP A 426 -2.19 -15.24 30.65
C ASP A 426 -2.32 -16.77 30.80
N GLN A 427 -2.78 -17.25 31.96
CA GLN A 427 -3.11 -18.66 32.19
C GLN A 427 -4.28 -19.12 31.32
N GLY A 428 -5.34 -18.30 31.22
CA GLY A 428 -6.48 -18.54 30.35
C GLY A 428 -6.07 -18.66 28.89
N GLN A 429 -5.21 -17.77 28.39
CA GLN A 429 -4.71 -17.83 27.01
C GLN A 429 -3.91 -19.11 26.74
N LYS A 430 -3.10 -19.56 27.71
CA LYS A 430 -2.37 -20.82 27.61
C LYS A 430 -3.31 -22.03 27.59
N LYS A 431 -4.36 -22.02 28.43
CA LYS A 431 -5.34 -23.10 28.55
C LYS A 431 -6.27 -23.19 27.35
N TYR A 432 -6.60 -22.04 26.73
CA TYR A 432 -7.55 -21.91 25.63
C TYR A 432 -6.89 -21.24 24.41
N PRO A 433 -5.97 -21.93 23.72
CA PRO A 433 -5.14 -21.32 22.68
C PRO A 433 -5.89 -20.96 21.39
N ASN A 434 -7.12 -21.47 21.19
CA ASN A 434 -7.90 -21.23 19.97
C ASN A 434 -8.95 -20.11 20.13
N VAL A 435 -8.94 -19.39 21.26
CA VAL A 435 -9.78 -18.20 21.44
C VAL A 435 -9.44 -17.18 20.35
N PRO A 436 -10.44 -16.57 19.68
CA PRO A 436 -10.18 -15.61 18.63
C PRO A 436 -9.30 -14.43 19.07
N THR A 437 -8.30 -14.12 18.26
CA THR A 437 -7.35 -13.04 18.55
C THR A 437 -8.03 -11.69 18.74
N ALA A 438 -9.04 -11.37 17.93
CA ALA A 438 -9.78 -10.10 18.05
C ALA A 438 -10.50 -9.96 19.41
N LEU A 439 -11.03 -11.06 19.95
CA LEU A 439 -11.64 -11.08 21.28
C LEU A 439 -10.56 -10.84 22.37
N LEU A 440 -9.42 -11.54 22.26
CA LEU A 440 -8.30 -11.36 23.19
C LEU A 440 -7.76 -9.93 23.16
N GLU A 441 -7.62 -9.32 21.98
CA GLU A 441 -7.19 -7.93 21.80
C GLU A 441 -8.18 -6.96 22.45
N ARG A 442 -9.50 -7.16 22.27
CA ARG A 442 -10.53 -6.35 22.94
C ARG A 442 -10.39 -6.41 24.46
N ILE A 443 -10.23 -7.62 25.01
CA ILE A 443 -10.06 -7.83 26.46
C ILE A 443 -8.77 -7.16 26.95
N GLN A 444 -7.68 -7.26 26.20
CA GLN A 444 -6.41 -6.60 26.53
C GLN A 444 -6.54 -5.08 26.55
N GLN A 445 -7.22 -4.50 25.56
CA GLN A 445 -7.50 -3.07 25.51
C GLN A 445 -8.34 -2.64 26.71
N TYR A 446 -9.45 -3.33 26.98
CA TYR A 446 -10.31 -3.04 28.12
C TYR A 446 -9.60 -3.14 29.48
N THR A 447 -8.70 -4.11 29.63
CA THR A 447 -8.14 -4.44 30.94
C THR A 447 -6.79 -3.77 31.20
N PHE A 448 -5.85 -3.86 30.26
CA PHE A 448 -4.42 -3.61 30.51
C PHE A 448 -3.83 -2.40 29.77
N ALA A 449 -4.58 -1.74 28.89
CA ALA A 449 -4.08 -0.61 28.13
C ALA A 449 -4.22 0.71 28.89
N SER A 450 -3.14 1.50 28.96
CA SER A 450 -3.16 2.84 29.55
C SER A 450 -3.85 3.90 28.67
N ALA A 451 -4.02 3.59 27.39
CA ALA A 451 -4.80 4.37 26.44
C ALA A 451 -5.71 3.38 25.68
N PRO A 452 -6.78 2.91 26.34
CA PRO A 452 -7.61 1.84 25.79
C PRO A 452 -8.32 2.32 24.52
N GLU A 453 -8.36 1.46 23.51
CA GLU A 453 -9.13 1.69 22.29
C GLU A 453 -9.75 0.36 21.85
N TRP A 454 -10.97 0.12 22.31
CA TRP A 454 -11.77 -1.02 21.89
C TRP A 454 -13.11 -0.52 21.33
N PHE A 455 -13.90 -1.40 20.71
CA PHE A 455 -15.15 -0.96 20.08
C PHE A 455 -16.24 -2.01 20.21
N THR A 456 -17.48 -1.53 20.13
CA THR A 456 -18.69 -2.31 19.83
C THR A 456 -19.22 -1.91 18.46
N ARG A 457 -20.06 -2.75 17.86
CA ARG A 457 -20.65 -2.49 16.54
C ARG A 457 -22.14 -2.30 16.59
N LYS A 458 -22.63 -1.57 15.59
CA LYS A 458 -24.01 -1.57 15.12
C LYS A 458 -23.96 -1.78 13.61
N GLY A 459 -24.24 -3.00 13.15
CA GLY A 459 -23.95 -3.40 11.77
C GLY A 459 -22.46 -3.28 11.44
N GLU A 460 -22.11 -2.57 10.36
CA GLU A 460 -20.72 -2.37 9.96
C GLU A 460 -20.01 -1.22 10.70
N GLU A 461 -20.77 -0.33 11.34
CA GLU A 461 -20.25 0.83 12.07
C GLU A 461 -19.59 0.44 13.39
N LYS A 462 -18.54 1.17 13.76
CA LYS A 462 -17.79 0.96 15.01
C LYS A 462 -17.98 2.12 15.96
N ASN A 463 -18.41 1.80 17.17
CA ASN A 463 -18.48 2.72 18.30
C ASN A 463 -17.27 2.46 19.20
N TYR A 464 -16.31 3.38 19.18
CA TYR A 464 -15.08 3.24 19.97
C TYR A 464 -15.30 3.66 21.42
N HIS A 465 -14.67 2.90 22.31
CA HIS A 465 -14.63 3.08 23.75
C HIS A 465 -13.19 3.35 24.16
N HIS A 466 -13.00 4.43 24.91
CA HIS A 466 -11.71 4.89 25.42
C HIS A 466 -11.56 4.77 26.93
N MET A 467 -12.42 3.96 27.55
CA MET A 467 -12.37 3.64 28.98
C MET A 467 -11.90 2.20 29.20
N GLY A 468 -11.17 1.98 30.29
CA GLY A 468 -10.67 0.66 30.66
C GLY A 468 -9.98 0.68 32.03
N TRP A 469 -9.70 -0.50 32.57
CA TRP A 469 -9.21 -0.69 33.93
C TRP A 469 -7.81 -0.12 34.19
N SER A 470 -7.01 0.10 33.14
CA SER A 470 -5.65 0.69 33.23
C SER A 470 -5.58 2.14 32.75
N GLU A 471 -6.72 2.77 32.40
CA GLU A 471 -6.74 4.16 31.96
C GLU A 471 -6.46 5.11 33.15
N PRO A 472 -5.56 6.10 33.02
CA PRO A 472 -5.11 6.93 34.14
C PRO A 472 -6.22 7.56 34.99
N LYS A 473 -7.28 8.11 34.38
CA LYS A 473 -8.39 8.72 35.14
C LYS A 473 -9.21 7.68 35.89
N PHE A 474 -9.39 6.50 35.30
CA PHE A 474 -10.01 5.37 35.99
C PHE A 474 -9.18 4.90 37.18
N VAL A 475 -7.86 4.77 37.02
CA VAL A 475 -6.96 4.35 38.12
C VAL A 475 -7.02 5.34 39.28
N GLU A 476 -6.94 6.63 38.98
CA GLU A 476 -7.06 7.69 39.98
C GLU A 476 -8.41 7.64 40.70
N TRP A 477 -9.50 7.41 39.96
CA TRP A 477 -10.83 7.25 40.55
C TRP A 477 -10.90 6.01 41.45
N TYR A 478 -10.43 4.86 40.97
CA TYR A 478 -10.48 3.60 41.70
C TYR A 478 -9.73 3.71 43.03
N GLN A 479 -8.52 4.27 43.02
CA GLN A 479 -7.69 4.44 44.22
C GLN A 479 -8.32 5.38 45.27
N LYS A 480 -9.15 6.34 44.82
CA LYS A 480 -9.89 7.24 45.72
C LYS A 480 -11.25 6.67 46.13
N SER A 481 -11.80 5.74 45.36
CA SER A 481 -13.12 5.18 45.57
C SER A 481 -13.06 3.88 46.36
N SER A 482 -13.87 3.74 47.40
CA SER A 482 -14.10 2.45 48.06
C SER A 482 -15.19 1.63 47.36
N LEU A 483 -15.35 1.77 46.04
CA LEU A 483 -16.48 1.20 45.29
C LEU A 483 -16.01 0.46 44.04
N HIS A 484 -16.65 -0.67 43.75
CA HIS A 484 -16.54 -1.31 42.43
C HIS A 484 -17.14 -0.39 41.33
N PRO A 485 -16.55 -0.29 40.13
CA PRO A 485 -17.08 0.54 39.04
C PRO A 485 -18.52 0.23 38.63
N ALA A 486 -18.96 -1.03 38.71
CA ALA A 486 -20.36 -1.41 38.47
C ALA A 486 -21.35 -0.84 39.52
N SER A 487 -20.87 -0.30 40.64
CA SER A 487 -21.67 0.42 41.63
C SER A 487 -21.69 1.94 41.39
N ASN A 488 -20.92 2.45 40.43
CA ASN A 488 -20.92 3.85 40.02
C ASN A 488 -21.68 4.02 38.71
N ALA A 489 -22.62 4.97 38.65
CA ALA A 489 -23.49 5.14 37.48
C ALA A 489 -22.70 5.36 36.17
N LYS A 490 -21.70 6.24 36.19
CA LYS A 490 -20.87 6.57 35.03
C LYS A 490 -20.06 5.37 34.55
N TRP A 491 -19.23 4.81 35.43
CA TRP A 491 -18.34 3.69 35.07
C TRP A 491 -19.13 2.44 34.70
N ASN A 492 -20.28 2.21 35.32
CA ASN A 492 -21.13 1.08 34.96
C ASN A 492 -21.70 1.25 33.54
N GLN A 493 -22.21 2.44 33.19
CA GLN A 493 -22.84 2.69 31.88
C GLN A 493 -21.83 2.86 30.74
N GLU A 494 -20.69 3.50 30.98
CA GLU A 494 -19.72 3.83 29.92
C GLU A 494 -18.61 2.79 29.75
N MET A 495 -18.36 1.94 30.76
CA MET A 495 -17.23 1.00 30.76
C MET A 495 -17.65 -0.46 31.01
N ILE A 496 -18.30 -0.74 32.14
CA ILE A 496 -18.58 -2.13 32.56
C ILE A 496 -19.66 -2.79 31.69
N LEU A 497 -20.87 -2.20 31.61
CA LEU A 497 -21.98 -2.79 30.85
C LEU A 497 -21.67 -2.91 29.36
N PRO A 498 -21.10 -1.90 28.68
CA PRO A 498 -20.78 -2.02 27.26
C PRO A 498 -19.81 -3.17 27.00
N PHE A 499 -18.77 -3.35 27.83
CA PHE A 499 -17.83 -4.45 27.67
C PHE A 499 -18.46 -5.80 28.00
N LYS A 500 -19.23 -5.88 29.09
CA LYS A 500 -19.93 -7.09 29.52
C LYS A 500 -20.85 -7.63 28.44
N HIS A 501 -21.56 -6.76 27.72
CA HIS A 501 -22.40 -7.14 26.58
C HIS A 501 -21.60 -7.63 25.35
N THR A 502 -20.27 -7.49 25.32
CA THR A 502 -19.45 -8.01 24.21
C THR A 502 -19.00 -9.46 24.38
N ILE A 503 -19.07 -10.00 25.60
CA ILE A 503 -18.50 -11.32 25.95
C ILE A 503 -19.55 -12.38 26.32
N GLU A 504 -20.82 -11.98 26.44
CA GLU A 504 -21.91 -12.88 26.82
C GLU A 504 -23.25 -12.37 26.29
N VAL A 505 -24.04 -13.28 25.72
CA VAL A 505 -25.47 -13.05 25.49
C VAL A 505 -26.18 -13.42 26.80
N ARG A 506 -26.83 -12.44 27.42
CA ARG A 506 -27.57 -12.60 28.69
C ARG A 506 -29.07 -12.70 28.44
N ALA A 507 -29.82 -13.25 29.40
CA ALA A 507 -31.27 -13.38 29.28
C ALA A 507 -31.90 -12.00 29.01
N GLY A 508 -32.81 -11.96 28.03
CA GLY A 508 -33.48 -10.76 27.55
C GLY A 508 -32.76 -10.01 26.43
N TYR A 509 -31.48 -10.29 26.15
CA TYR A 509 -30.70 -9.52 25.17
C TYR A 509 -30.73 -10.09 23.75
N LEU A 510 -30.88 -11.42 23.59
CA LEU A 510 -30.89 -12.04 22.26
C LEU A 510 -32.00 -11.50 21.34
N PRO A 511 -33.24 -11.23 21.80
CA PRO A 511 -34.26 -10.61 20.95
C PRO A 511 -33.82 -9.27 20.36
N ALA A 512 -33.20 -8.40 21.17
CA ALA A 512 -32.73 -7.10 20.72
C ALA A 512 -31.57 -7.21 19.72
N ILE A 513 -30.64 -8.15 19.94
CA ILE A 513 -29.52 -8.42 19.01
C ILE A 513 -30.06 -8.87 17.64
N ILE A 514 -31.05 -9.75 17.64
CA ILE A 514 -31.67 -10.26 16.41
C ILE A 514 -32.45 -9.13 15.72
N ASP A 515 -33.28 -8.39 16.45
CA ASP A 515 -34.09 -7.31 15.89
C ASP A 515 -33.23 -6.18 15.29
N GLU A 516 -32.14 -5.81 15.97
CA GLU A 516 -31.18 -4.84 15.43
C GLU A 516 -30.54 -5.35 14.13
N ALA A 517 -30.08 -6.61 14.12
CA ALA A 517 -29.47 -7.21 12.93
C ALA A 517 -30.45 -7.29 11.75
N ILE A 518 -31.71 -7.65 11.99
CA ILE A 518 -32.78 -7.65 10.99
C ILE A 518 -33.04 -6.23 10.48
N THR A 519 -33.21 -5.27 11.38
CA THR A 519 -33.50 -3.87 11.01
C THR A 519 -32.43 -3.30 10.12
N LEU A 520 -31.16 -3.47 10.50
CA LEU A 520 -30.02 -2.97 9.73
C LEU A 520 -29.85 -3.69 8.40
N ALA A 521 -30.08 -5.00 8.36
CA ALA A 521 -29.85 -5.80 7.15
C ALA A 521 -30.99 -5.67 6.13
N LEU A 522 -32.24 -5.71 6.58
CA LEU A 522 -33.41 -5.65 5.71
C LEU A 522 -33.71 -4.21 5.29
N GLY A 523 -33.52 -3.23 6.18
CA GLY A 523 -33.83 -1.82 5.92
C GLY A 523 -35.28 -1.63 5.47
N ASP A 524 -35.48 -0.88 4.38
CA ASP A 524 -36.80 -0.61 3.80
C ASP A 524 -37.56 -1.89 3.38
N SER A 525 -36.84 -2.97 3.08
CA SER A 525 -37.45 -4.24 2.67
C SER A 525 -38.04 -5.03 3.85
N ARG A 526 -37.84 -4.59 5.10
CA ARG A 526 -38.31 -5.30 6.29
C ARG A 526 -39.82 -5.53 6.28
N SER A 527 -40.61 -4.58 5.80
CA SER A 527 -42.09 -4.70 5.73
C SER A 527 -42.56 -5.77 4.75
N SER A 528 -41.70 -6.19 3.82
CA SER A 528 -42.01 -7.24 2.85
C SER A 528 -41.81 -8.64 3.41
N PHE A 529 -41.03 -8.79 4.50
CA PHE A 529 -40.73 -10.09 5.10
C PHE A 529 -41.78 -10.49 6.15
N ASP A 530 -42.28 -11.72 6.04
CA ASP A 530 -43.04 -12.37 7.11
C ASP A 530 -42.07 -13.00 8.11
N ILE A 531 -41.84 -12.30 9.22
CA ILE A 531 -40.80 -12.64 10.20
C ILE A 531 -41.46 -13.28 11.43
N GLN A 532 -41.21 -14.57 11.62
CA GLN A 532 -41.69 -15.35 12.76
C GLN A 532 -40.54 -15.64 13.72
N ILE A 533 -40.65 -15.18 14.96
CA ILE A 533 -39.63 -15.33 16.00
C ILE A 533 -40.23 -16.09 17.18
N SER A 534 -39.64 -17.24 17.54
CA SER A 534 -40.02 -18.02 18.74
C SER A 534 -39.57 -17.31 20.02
N ASN A 535 -40.32 -16.26 20.39
CA ASN A 535 -39.93 -15.29 21.42
C ASN A 535 -39.70 -15.90 22.80
N ASP A 536 -40.45 -16.93 23.20
CA ASP A 536 -40.38 -17.47 24.56
C ASP A 536 -39.05 -18.17 24.85
N THR A 537 -38.49 -18.90 23.88
CA THR A 537 -37.19 -19.56 24.05
C THR A 537 -36.01 -18.61 23.82
N ILE A 538 -36.18 -17.61 22.95
CA ILE A 538 -35.14 -16.61 22.64
C ILE A 538 -34.94 -15.64 23.80
N LYS A 539 -36.01 -15.24 24.51
CA LYS A 539 -35.92 -14.33 25.68
C LYS A 539 -35.06 -14.91 26.81
N VAL A 540 -35.07 -16.23 27.01
CA VAL A 540 -34.29 -16.90 28.06
C VAL A 540 -32.93 -17.42 27.56
N ALA A 541 -32.49 -16.99 26.37
CA ALA A 541 -31.23 -17.41 25.80
C ALA A 541 -30.03 -16.78 26.54
N GLU A 542 -29.11 -17.65 26.97
CA GLU A 542 -27.86 -17.29 27.64
C GLU A 542 -26.73 -18.19 27.17
N PHE A 543 -25.62 -17.58 26.76
CA PHE A 543 -24.37 -18.26 26.38
C PHE A 543 -23.20 -17.27 26.20
N TYR A 544 -21.98 -17.77 26.42
CA TYR A 544 -20.75 -17.01 26.20
C TYR A 544 -20.37 -16.98 24.72
N THR A 545 -20.05 -15.80 24.19
CA THR A 545 -19.57 -15.62 22.81
C THR A 545 -18.94 -14.25 22.63
N ASP A 546 -18.25 -14.02 21.52
CA ASP A 546 -17.91 -12.66 21.05
C ASP A 546 -19.16 -12.07 20.38
N VAL A 547 -19.96 -11.34 21.16
CA VAL A 547 -21.28 -10.83 20.76
C VAL A 547 -21.17 -9.87 19.56
N ASP A 548 -20.10 -9.08 19.51
CA ASP A 548 -19.83 -8.14 18.41
C ASP A 548 -19.67 -8.87 17.06
N ARG A 549 -18.86 -9.94 17.04
CA ARG A 549 -18.67 -10.75 15.82
C ARG A 549 -19.90 -11.58 15.49
N PHE A 550 -20.60 -12.07 16.52
CA PHE A 550 -21.85 -12.81 16.36
C PHE A 550 -22.95 -11.93 15.72
N GLN A 551 -23.16 -10.72 16.22
CA GLN A 551 -24.13 -9.76 15.69
C GLN A 551 -23.81 -9.37 14.25
N LEU A 552 -22.53 -9.15 13.92
CA LEU A 552 -22.11 -8.89 12.54
C LEU A 552 -22.34 -10.11 11.62
N ALA A 553 -22.19 -11.33 12.14
CA ALA A 553 -22.53 -12.54 11.38
C ALA A 553 -24.03 -12.61 11.10
N LEU A 554 -24.89 -12.27 12.07
CA LEU A 554 -26.34 -12.18 11.89
C LEU A 554 -26.71 -11.13 10.82
N TYR A 555 -26.11 -9.95 10.88
CA TYR A 555 -26.30 -8.91 9.84
C TYR A 555 -26.03 -9.47 8.44
N HIS A 556 -24.88 -10.13 8.23
CA HIS A 556 -24.57 -10.71 6.92
C HIS A 556 -25.53 -11.86 6.52
N ILE A 557 -25.96 -12.70 7.48
CA ILE A 557 -26.98 -13.73 7.21
C ILE A 557 -28.26 -13.07 6.69
N PHE A 558 -28.79 -12.07 7.40
CA PHE A 558 -30.00 -11.38 7.00
C PHE A 558 -29.84 -10.55 5.72
N SER A 559 -28.66 -9.98 5.44
CA SER A 559 -28.39 -9.29 4.17
C SER A 559 -28.37 -10.26 2.98
N THR A 560 -27.83 -11.47 3.18
CA THR A 560 -27.90 -12.53 2.17
C THR A 560 -29.36 -12.96 1.95
N ILE A 561 -30.13 -13.15 3.02
CA ILE A 561 -31.57 -13.48 2.95
C ILE A 561 -32.35 -12.38 2.21
N LYS A 562 -32.11 -11.10 2.52
CA LYS A 562 -32.69 -9.96 1.78
C LYS A 562 -32.45 -10.08 0.28
N THR A 563 -31.17 -10.20 -0.09
CA THR A 563 -30.74 -10.24 -1.49
C THR A 563 -31.39 -11.40 -2.24
N HIS A 564 -31.46 -12.58 -1.61
CA HIS A 564 -32.09 -13.75 -2.20
C HIS A 564 -33.61 -13.65 -2.23
N GLY A 565 -34.23 -13.09 -1.19
CA GLY A 565 -35.68 -12.90 -1.10
C GLY A 565 -36.20 -11.94 -2.16
N GLU A 566 -35.53 -10.81 -2.36
CA GLU A 566 -35.86 -9.84 -3.42
C GLU A 566 -35.68 -10.43 -4.83
N ALA A 567 -34.64 -11.25 -5.03
CA ALA A 567 -34.36 -11.85 -6.33
C ALA A 567 -35.33 -12.99 -6.70
N ASN A 568 -35.87 -13.71 -5.72
CA ASN A 568 -36.67 -14.93 -5.94
C ASN A 568 -38.11 -14.82 -5.39
N PHE A 569 -38.52 -13.65 -4.91
CA PHE A 569 -39.83 -13.38 -4.33
C PHE A 569 -40.20 -14.29 -3.15
N CYS A 570 -39.21 -14.70 -2.35
CA CYS A 570 -39.39 -15.50 -1.13
C CYS A 570 -39.11 -14.66 0.11
N TYR A 571 -40.16 -14.35 0.88
CA TYR A 571 -40.10 -13.36 1.95
C TYR A 571 -40.39 -13.94 3.35
N GLY A 572 -40.51 -15.26 3.50
CA GLY A 572 -40.68 -15.89 4.80
C GLY A 572 -39.35 -16.04 5.54
N LEU A 573 -39.32 -15.66 6.83
CA LEU A 573 -38.15 -15.76 7.70
C LEU A 573 -38.57 -16.31 9.06
N THR A 574 -38.06 -17.48 9.46
CA THR A 574 -38.27 -18.00 10.82
C THR A 574 -36.98 -18.00 11.63
N ILE A 575 -37.09 -17.71 12.92
CA ILE A 575 -35.96 -17.68 13.86
C ILE A 575 -36.34 -18.42 15.13
N ASP A 576 -35.63 -19.51 15.39
CA ASP A 576 -35.88 -20.42 16.51
C ASP A 576 -34.64 -20.57 17.39
N PHE A 577 -34.87 -20.78 18.69
CA PHE A 577 -33.82 -21.08 19.64
C PHE A 577 -34.14 -22.33 20.45
N ILE A 578 -33.21 -23.28 20.46
CA ILE A 578 -33.38 -24.57 21.12
C ILE A 578 -32.25 -24.77 22.14
N LYS A 579 -32.61 -25.20 23.35
CA LYS A 579 -31.67 -25.64 24.39
C LYS A 579 -31.76 -27.16 24.50
N GLU A 580 -30.65 -27.84 24.26
CA GLU A 580 -30.54 -29.29 24.37
C GLU A 580 -29.43 -29.68 25.35
N LYS A 581 -29.55 -30.85 25.96
CA LYS A 581 -28.50 -31.42 26.81
C LYS A 581 -27.84 -32.58 26.06
N SER A 582 -26.52 -32.53 25.91
CA SER A 582 -25.72 -33.61 25.32
C SER A 582 -24.60 -33.98 26.29
N GLY A 583 -24.80 -35.09 27.01
CA GLY A 583 -23.94 -35.47 28.14
C GLY A 583 -23.95 -34.41 29.25
N SER A 584 -22.76 -33.92 29.62
CA SER A 584 -22.57 -32.86 30.61
C SER A 584 -22.67 -31.43 30.04
N THR A 585 -22.86 -31.27 28.73
CA THR A 585 -22.79 -29.97 28.05
C THR A 585 -24.18 -29.52 27.60
N HIS A 586 -24.52 -28.26 27.92
CA HIS A 586 -25.71 -27.62 27.38
C HIS A 586 -25.39 -27.05 26.01
N ILE A 587 -26.19 -27.40 25.02
CA ILE A 587 -26.08 -26.92 23.66
C ILE A 587 -27.17 -25.87 23.45
N LYS A 588 -26.79 -24.74 22.85
CA LYS A 588 -27.71 -23.68 22.44
C LYS A 588 -27.70 -23.59 20.91
N LYS A 589 -28.83 -23.85 20.25
CA LYS A 589 -28.96 -23.73 18.79
C LYS A 589 -29.79 -22.50 18.46
N LEU A 590 -29.23 -21.60 17.66
CA LEU A 590 -29.99 -20.57 16.96
C LEU A 590 -30.19 -21.03 15.51
N ILE A 591 -31.44 -21.14 15.09
CA ILE A 591 -31.85 -21.63 13.78
C ILE A 591 -32.51 -20.47 13.04
N ILE A 592 -32.02 -20.15 11.84
CA ILE A 592 -32.53 -19.06 11.01
C ILE A 592 -32.86 -19.64 9.65
N THR A 593 -34.14 -19.63 9.27
CA THR A 593 -34.62 -20.27 8.04
C THR A 593 -35.20 -19.22 7.10
N HIS A 594 -34.65 -19.14 5.90
CA HIS A 594 -35.27 -18.44 4.78
C HIS A 594 -36.26 -19.38 4.12
N VAL A 595 -37.54 -19.21 4.44
CA VAL A 595 -38.62 -20.14 4.05
C VAL A 595 -38.80 -20.13 2.53
N ASP A 596 -39.09 -21.30 1.97
CA ASP A 596 -39.30 -21.52 0.53
C ASP A 596 -38.10 -21.13 -0.36
N SER A 597 -36.90 -21.06 0.23
CA SER A 597 -35.66 -20.80 -0.50
C SER A 597 -34.82 -22.07 -0.68
N GLU A 598 -34.15 -22.17 -1.82
CA GLU A 598 -33.28 -23.31 -2.20
C GLU A 598 -31.84 -22.85 -2.46
N ALA A 599 -30.89 -23.79 -2.38
CA ALA A 599 -29.51 -23.51 -2.73
C ALA A 599 -29.32 -23.54 -4.26
N THR A 600 -28.62 -22.55 -4.80
CA THR A 600 -28.34 -22.47 -6.26
C THR A 600 -27.13 -23.28 -6.72
N LYS A 601 -26.37 -23.86 -5.78
CA LYS A 601 -25.15 -24.62 -6.03
C LYS A 601 -25.23 -25.97 -5.35
N PRO A 602 -24.64 -27.04 -5.91
CA PRO A 602 -24.54 -28.33 -5.24
C PRO A 602 -23.89 -28.21 -3.86
N ALA A 603 -24.36 -29.02 -2.92
CA ALA A 603 -23.82 -29.08 -1.58
C ALA A 603 -22.34 -29.45 -1.58
N ASN A 604 -21.83 -30.21 -2.55
CA ASN A 604 -20.41 -30.56 -2.64
C ASN A 604 -19.56 -29.58 -3.47
N ASP A 605 -20.12 -28.46 -3.95
CA ASP A 605 -19.38 -27.47 -4.75
C ASP A 605 -18.24 -26.82 -3.95
N GLU A 606 -17.01 -26.85 -4.50
CA GLU A 606 -15.80 -26.27 -3.89
C GLU A 606 -15.91 -24.74 -3.69
N GLY A 607 -16.81 -24.08 -4.42
CA GLY A 607 -17.12 -22.67 -4.38
C GLY A 607 -18.40 -22.30 -3.63
N PHE A 608 -19.03 -23.23 -2.93
CA PHE A 608 -20.21 -22.96 -2.11
C PHE A 608 -19.90 -21.98 -0.97
N ILE A 609 -18.82 -22.22 -0.22
CA ILE A 609 -18.38 -21.38 0.90
C ILE A 609 -17.48 -20.24 0.40
N LYS A 610 -17.96 -19.45 -0.57
CA LYS A 610 -17.32 -18.20 -1.05
C LYS A 610 -18.26 -17.02 -0.78
N GLY A 611 -17.77 -15.80 -0.99
CA GLY A 611 -18.58 -14.59 -0.78
C GLY A 611 -19.05 -14.47 0.67
N ASP A 612 -20.31 -14.11 0.87
CA ASP A 612 -20.91 -13.83 2.17
C ASP A 612 -20.85 -15.03 3.13
N LEU A 613 -21.04 -16.25 2.64
CA LEU A 613 -20.89 -17.47 3.45
C LEU A 613 -19.47 -17.63 4.00
N ASN A 614 -18.44 -17.20 3.26
CA ASN A 614 -17.07 -17.19 3.78
C ASN A 614 -16.85 -16.08 4.81
N THR A 615 -17.51 -14.93 4.65
CA THR A 615 -17.51 -13.84 5.63
C THR A 615 -18.15 -14.31 6.94
N ILE A 616 -19.36 -14.87 6.88
CA ILE A 616 -20.09 -15.46 8.02
C ILE A 616 -19.25 -16.54 8.70
N LYS A 617 -18.70 -17.49 7.93
CA LYS A 617 -17.78 -18.52 8.44
C LYS A 617 -16.59 -17.91 9.18
N THR A 618 -16.01 -16.84 8.67
CA THR A 618 -14.85 -16.19 9.30
C THR A 618 -15.24 -15.49 10.59
N LEU A 619 -16.42 -14.86 10.66
CA LEU A 619 -16.93 -14.19 11.84
C LEU A 619 -17.30 -15.17 12.96
N LEU A 620 -17.89 -16.31 12.60
CA LEU A 620 -18.28 -17.36 13.55
C LEU A 620 -17.13 -18.31 13.94
N TRP A 621 -15.97 -18.20 13.27
CA TRP A 621 -14.80 -19.01 13.60
C TRP A 621 -14.36 -18.77 15.05
N GLY A 622 -14.30 -19.85 15.84
CA GLY A 622 -14.01 -19.78 17.27
C GLY A 622 -15.24 -19.65 18.15
N LEU A 623 -16.44 -19.35 17.61
CA LEU A 623 -17.60 -18.95 18.42
C LEU A 623 -18.68 -20.03 18.51
N CYS A 624 -18.97 -20.71 17.41
CA CYS A 624 -19.96 -21.77 17.35
C CYS A 624 -19.59 -22.84 16.32
N ASN A 625 -20.26 -23.97 16.37
CA ASN A 625 -20.37 -24.83 15.20
C ASN A 625 -21.47 -24.25 14.27
N TYR A 626 -21.31 -24.42 12.97
CA TYR A 626 -22.19 -23.80 11.97
C TYR A 626 -22.50 -24.80 10.86
N ASN A 627 -23.79 -25.08 10.67
CA ASN A 627 -24.32 -25.96 9.62
C ASN A 627 -25.32 -25.20 8.75
N ILE A 628 -25.47 -25.67 7.52
CA ILE A 628 -26.51 -25.23 6.58
C ILE A 628 -27.33 -26.43 6.16
N GLU A 629 -28.65 -26.33 6.27
CA GLU A 629 -29.61 -27.32 5.77
C GLU A 629 -30.46 -26.68 4.70
N ALA A 630 -30.54 -27.29 3.53
CA ALA A 630 -31.31 -26.76 2.40
C ALA A 630 -31.63 -27.87 1.40
N LYS A 631 -32.55 -27.58 0.48
CA LYS A 631 -32.64 -28.29 -0.79
C LYS A 631 -31.55 -27.76 -1.72
N PHE A 632 -30.62 -28.63 -2.09
CA PHE A 632 -29.56 -28.36 -3.06
C PHE A 632 -29.91 -28.99 -4.41
N PRO A 633 -29.22 -28.63 -5.50
CA PRO A 633 -29.37 -29.30 -6.79
C PRO A 633 -29.10 -30.82 -6.75
N ASP A 634 -28.32 -31.26 -5.75
CA ASP A 634 -27.98 -32.66 -5.45
C ASP A 634 -28.81 -33.25 -4.29
N GLY A 635 -29.96 -32.67 -3.96
CA GLY A 635 -30.92 -33.19 -2.97
C GLY A 635 -30.97 -32.42 -1.65
N PHE A 636 -31.77 -32.93 -0.71
CA PHE A 636 -31.88 -32.40 0.65
C PHE A 636 -30.66 -32.82 1.48
N GLN A 637 -29.85 -31.85 1.91
CA GLN A 637 -28.58 -32.15 2.58
C GLN A 637 -28.31 -31.23 3.77
N SER A 638 -27.59 -31.75 4.77
CA SER A 638 -26.97 -30.96 5.84
C SER A 638 -25.48 -30.77 5.56
N LYS A 639 -25.03 -29.53 5.41
CA LYS A 639 -23.64 -29.16 5.15
C LYS A 639 -22.98 -28.52 6.36
N THR A 640 -21.95 -29.17 6.88
CA THR A 640 -21.14 -28.64 7.97
C THR A 640 -20.15 -27.57 7.48
N ILE A 641 -20.25 -26.35 8.00
CA ILE A 641 -19.38 -25.20 7.65
C ILE A 641 -18.25 -25.02 8.67
N LEU A 642 -18.57 -25.15 9.98
CA LEU A 642 -17.64 -25.10 11.11
C LEU A 642 -17.96 -26.21 12.11
N ALA A 643 -16.93 -26.96 12.53
CA ALA A 643 -17.04 -28.03 13.53
C ALA A 643 -15.78 -28.15 14.40
N ASP A 644 -15.96 -28.69 15.60
CA ASP A 644 -14.96 -28.88 16.66
C ASP A 644 -14.06 -30.12 16.47
N LYS A 645 -14.52 -31.15 15.75
CA LYS A 645 -13.78 -32.39 15.43
C LYS A 645 -13.46 -32.50 13.93
N GLN A 646 -12.47 -33.35 13.57
CA GLN A 646 -11.99 -33.62 12.20
C GLN A 646 -12.99 -34.31 11.24
N ASN A 647 -14.31 -34.17 11.44
CA ASN A 647 -15.28 -34.53 10.40
C ASN A 647 -15.57 -33.30 9.53
N LEU A 648 -14.61 -32.95 8.67
CA LEU A 648 -14.74 -31.85 7.72
C LEU A 648 -15.43 -32.33 6.43
N GLY A 649 -16.61 -31.79 6.14
CA GLY A 649 -17.18 -31.77 4.78
C GLY A 649 -17.99 -33.00 4.34
N LYS A 650 -18.50 -33.83 5.26
CA LYS A 650 -19.53 -34.82 4.89
C LYS A 650 -20.87 -34.09 4.82
N SER A 651 -21.53 -34.15 3.66
CA SER A 651 -22.98 -34.02 3.62
C SER A 651 -23.59 -35.32 4.16
N SER A 652 -24.60 -35.19 5.01
CA SER A 652 -25.56 -36.26 5.26
C SER A 652 -26.79 -35.98 4.40
N GLU A 653 -27.33 -37.03 3.78
CA GLU A 653 -28.69 -37.00 3.24
C GLU A 653 -29.65 -36.81 4.41
N GLU A 654 -30.60 -35.91 4.25
CA GLU A 654 -31.66 -35.62 5.24
C GLU A 654 -33.02 -35.95 4.63
N GLU A 655 -34.00 -36.30 5.47
CA GLU A 655 -35.37 -36.55 5.01
C GLU A 655 -36.07 -35.23 4.61
N GLU A 656 -36.73 -35.21 3.45
CA GLU A 656 -37.44 -34.06 2.85
C GLU A 656 -38.41 -33.36 3.83
N LYS A 657 -39.02 -34.10 4.75
CA LYS A 657 -40.01 -33.58 5.71
C LYS A 657 -39.48 -32.54 6.70
N HIS A 658 -38.16 -32.34 6.79
CA HIS A 658 -37.54 -31.49 7.82
C HIS A 658 -36.99 -30.14 7.33
N ILE A 659 -36.81 -29.95 6.02
CA ILE A 659 -36.17 -28.73 5.47
C ILE A 659 -37.22 -27.81 4.85
N LYS A 660 -37.56 -26.73 5.57
CA LYS A 660 -38.55 -25.72 5.12
C LYS A 660 -37.97 -24.60 4.23
N GLY A 661 -36.67 -24.62 3.99
CA GLY A 661 -35.95 -23.60 3.22
C GLY A 661 -34.45 -23.57 3.57
N PHE A 662 -33.71 -22.60 3.03
CA PHE A 662 -32.29 -22.44 3.33
C PHE A 662 -32.08 -22.03 4.79
N THR A 663 -31.54 -22.95 5.58
CA THR A 663 -31.51 -22.89 7.04
C THR A 663 -30.09 -22.78 7.57
N HIS A 664 -29.82 -21.76 8.37
CA HIS A 664 -28.57 -21.57 9.11
C HIS A 664 -28.72 -22.11 10.53
N ILE A 665 -27.87 -23.05 10.94
CA ILE A 665 -27.89 -23.62 12.30
C ILE A 665 -26.59 -23.27 13.02
N LEU A 666 -26.69 -22.39 14.01
CA LEU A 666 -25.57 -21.90 14.82
C LEU A 666 -25.61 -22.56 16.21
N LYS A 667 -24.59 -23.34 16.54
CA LYS A 667 -24.53 -24.15 17.76
C LYS A 667 -23.47 -23.65 18.74
N PHE A 668 -23.92 -23.04 19.83
CA PHE A 668 -23.12 -22.51 20.95
C PHE A 668 -23.11 -23.47 22.15
N TYR A 669 -22.17 -23.24 23.08
CA TYR A 669 -21.81 -24.12 24.19
C TYR A 669 -21.78 -23.41 25.55
#